data_AF-A0A8J1Y7Z0-F1
#
_entry.id   AF-A0A8J1Y7Z0-F1
#
_cell.length_a   1.000
_cell.length_b   1.000
_cell.length_c   1.000
_cell.angle_alpha   90.00
_cell.angle_beta   90.00
_cell.angle_gamma   90.00
#
_symmetry.space_group_name_H-M   'P 1'
#
loop_
_entity.id
_entity.type
_entity.pdbx_description
1 polymer ?
#
loop_
_entity_poly.entity_id
_entity_poly.type
_entity_poly.pdbx_seq_one_letter_code
_entity_poly.pdbx_strand_id
1 'polypeptide(L)'
;MDITRNIARFSWSSCIMNKKTWIVILLFVHILLCDCNASQPKIKVNSRQSCMNGTNTGQQRVQVEFSSQIVENEFIVAFKGYYSNSARAGFISAALREAGVTSWHLLPRHNPATDYPSDFELIKIGSHIADGIDALENHFNIRQVTPQKLVTRTLKYINETDEDRAEGNEVDKEDLQSHKGPPCNESDKADPCWTQKYHSSRPRTHRGPSSLAGAFWFSEVRHKNRKLLRAIPRQITTALQAEVLWGMGYTGAGIKVAIFDTGLSVDHPHFKSGRVKDRTNWTNEKTLDDGLGHGTFVAGVISSHRECMGFAPDADLYIFRVFTNNQVSYTSWFLDAFNYAILKKINVLNLSIGGPDFMDHPFVDKVWELTANKVIMVSAIGNDGPLYGTLNNPADQMDVIGVGGINFEHQIARFSSRGMTTWELPGGYGRVKPDIVTYGSAVRGSAIKGGCRSLSGTSVASPVVAGAVSLLASAVINRANVINPASMKQALMASARRLPGVNMFEQGHGRLDLVKAYQILRSYKPQASLSPSYIDLTECPYMWPYCSQPIYYGMIPAIVNITILNGMGVTGKIVDKPLWQPFTPQYGNHIEIAFSYSNTLWPWSGYLAVAISVSKSAASWEGIAQGQVTLTIESPAEDGEDTPRTSIVKLPVKVKVIPTPPRGKRVLWDQYHNLRYPPGYFPRDNLRMKNDPLDWNGDHIHTNFKDMYQHLRTSGYFVEVLGSPFTCFDAKQYGTLLVVDSEEEFFPEEIVKLKRDIANGLSVVVFADWYNVSVMRKVKFYDENTRQWWMPDTGGANIPALNDLLAPLGMAFSDQVYEGDFTFGDHEMYYASGTSIARFPTDGLLITESLKNQGYEVMKGESVTVDSVPILGLHEPGKGSGRVVLYGDSNCLDNSHLQKECFWLLDALLEYSSHGNVPPIFTERKSSLTFTSTELPERMEGNHLYRYSKVLESHLGTPQSRPLPACPHLSFSQPSPLNISAPTDSKLEF
;
A
#
# COMPACT_ATOMS: atom_id res chain seq x y z
N MET A 1 -2.54 -39.20 49.14
CA MET A 1 -1.73 -38.49 50.16
C MET A 1 -1.95 -37.01 49.93
N ASP A 2 -2.76 -36.28 50.69
CA ASP A 2 -3.07 -36.35 52.15
C ASP A 2 -1.86 -35.89 53.01
N ILE A 3 -1.99 -35.00 54.01
CA ILE A 3 -3.18 -34.26 54.50
C ILE A 3 -2.83 -33.05 55.42
N THR A 4 -3.63 -31.97 55.37
CA THR A 4 -3.90 -30.95 56.43
C THR A 4 -2.83 -30.01 57.07
N ARG A 5 -3.28 -28.75 57.31
CA ARG A 5 -3.17 -27.92 58.58
C ARG A 5 -1.79 -27.36 58.99
N ASN A 6 -1.63 -26.34 59.87
CA ASN A 6 -2.45 -25.55 60.85
C ASN A 6 -1.73 -24.17 61.11
N ILE A 7 -2.18 -23.09 61.80
CA ILE A 7 -3.45 -22.55 62.39
C ILE A 7 -3.21 -21.08 62.92
N ALA A 8 -4.26 -20.37 63.37
CA ALA A 8 -4.28 -19.17 64.26
C ALA A 8 -3.95 -17.77 63.66
N ARG A 9 -4.53 -16.62 64.10
CA ARG A 9 -5.64 -16.18 65.03
C ARG A 9 -5.94 -14.68 64.70
N PHE A 10 -6.93 -13.91 65.18
CA PHE A 10 -8.05 -13.99 66.16
C PHE A 10 -9.42 -13.83 65.40
N SER A 11 -10.66 -13.62 65.89
CA SER A 11 -11.35 -13.11 67.11
C SER A 11 -11.46 -11.56 67.22
N TRP A 12 -12.61 -10.90 67.36
CA TRP A 12 -14.00 -11.21 67.87
C TRP A 12 -15.03 -10.21 67.23
N SER A 13 -16.37 -10.18 67.41
CA SER A 13 -17.47 -11.16 67.67
C SER A 13 -18.85 -10.46 67.76
N SER A 14 -19.97 -11.19 67.54
CA SER A 14 -21.40 -10.83 67.84
C SER A 14 -22.07 -9.71 67.00
N CYS A 15 -23.39 -9.66 66.73
CA CYS A 15 -24.59 -10.42 67.19
C CYS A 15 -25.59 -10.64 65.99
N ILE A 16 -26.21 -11.82 65.79
CA ILE A 16 -27.60 -12.22 66.19
C ILE A 16 -28.72 -11.40 65.50
N MET A 17 -29.73 -11.93 64.78
CA MET A 17 -30.20 -13.28 64.32
C MET A 17 -31.15 -13.06 63.08
N ASN A 18 -31.80 -13.99 62.34
CA ASN A 18 -32.10 -15.45 62.32
C ASN A 18 -32.20 -15.90 60.81
N LYS A 19 -32.39 -17.14 60.28
CA LYS A 19 -33.04 -18.45 60.60
C LYS A 19 -34.59 -18.48 60.38
N LYS A 20 -35.23 -19.52 59.79
CA LYS A 20 -34.76 -20.86 59.30
C LYS A 20 -35.78 -21.62 58.38
N THR A 21 -35.26 -22.32 57.35
CA THR A 21 -35.60 -23.69 56.83
C THR A 21 -37.04 -24.26 56.62
N TRP A 22 -37.20 -25.00 55.50
CA TRP A 22 -37.97 -26.28 55.29
C TRP A 22 -39.53 -26.19 55.17
N ILE A 23 -40.29 -27.09 54.48
CA ILE A 23 -40.06 -28.16 53.46
C ILE A 23 -41.42 -28.69 52.90
N VAL A 24 -41.46 -29.37 51.73
CA VAL A 24 -42.44 -30.41 51.28
C VAL A 24 -43.84 -30.04 50.68
N ILE A 25 -44.25 -30.81 49.63
CA ILE A 25 -45.58 -31.07 49.00
C ILE A 25 -46.39 -29.86 48.41
N LEU A 26 -46.92 -29.82 47.17
CA LEU A 26 -47.71 -30.69 46.25
C LEU A 26 -49.27 -30.61 46.37
N LEU A 27 -49.92 -30.47 45.20
CA LEU A 27 -51.34 -30.77 44.83
C LEU A 27 -52.48 -29.73 45.01
N PHE A 28 -53.39 -29.78 44.02
CA PHE A 28 -54.73 -29.15 43.82
C PHE A 28 -54.88 -27.61 43.90
N VAL A 29 -55.86 -26.93 43.26
CA VAL A 29 -56.43 -26.94 41.87
C VAL A 29 -57.65 -25.99 41.85
N HIS A 30 -57.70 -25.04 40.88
CA HIS A 30 -58.89 -24.22 40.53
C HIS A 30 -59.44 -23.29 41.68
N ILE A 31 -60.34 -22.31 41.47
CA ILE A 31 -61.27 -22.00 40.37
C ILE A 31 -61.68 -20.48 40.32
N LEU A 32 -62.12 -19.96 39.16
CA LEU A 32 -62.77 -18.63 38.90
C LEU A 32 -61.99 -17.34 39.34
N LEU A 33 -62.34 -16.10 38.96
CA LEU A 33 -62.65 -15.40 37.67
C LEU A 33 -63.00 -13.94 38.06
N CYS A 34 -62.37 -12.89 37.53
CA CYS A 34 -62.64 -12.14 36.28
C CYS A 34 -61.47 -11.14 36.07
N ASP A 35 -61.20 -10.50 34.92
CA ASP A 35 -62.12 -9.81 34.00
C ASP A 35 -61.82 -9.98 32.50
N CYS A 36 -62.78 -9.54 31.67
CA CYS A 36 -62.70 -9.42 30.20
C CYS A 36 -62.10 -8.04 29.79
N ASN A 37 -61.85 -7.68 28.52
CA ASN A 37 -62.56 -8.08 27.31
C ASN A 37 -61.79 -7.87 25.98
N ALA A 38 -62.28 -8.59 24.95
CA ALA A 38 -62.16 -8.51 23.49
C ALA A 38 -61.48 -7.29 22.80
N SER A 39 -60.99 -7.39 21.54
CA SER A 39 -61.69 -8.07 20.43
C SER A 39 -60.86 -8.39 19.17
N GLN A 40 -61.32 -9.43 18.44
CA GLN A 40 -61.10 -9.67 17.01
C GLN A 40 -62.36 -10.34 16.41
N PRO A 41 -62.77 -10.03 15.16
CA PRO A 41 -63.83 -10.74 14.46
C PRO A 41 -63.29 -11.87 13.54
N LYS A 42 -64.09 -12.94 13.37
CA LYS A 42 -63.90 -14.01 12.36
C LYS A 42 -65.16 -14.18 11.53
N ILE A 43 -65.03 -14.31 10.21
CA ILE A 43 -66.05 -14.89 9.30
C ILE A 43 -65.37 -15.97 8.41
N LYS A 44 -66.14 -16.79 7.69
CA LYS A 44 -65.85 -18.23 7.49
C LYS A 44 -66.42 -18.78 6.16
N VAL A 45 -65.86 -19.92 5.69
CA VAL A 45 -66.46 -20.97 4.80
C VAL A 45 -66.36 -20.87 3.25
N ASN A 46 -65.85 -21.97 2.65
CA ASN A 46 -65.96 -22.47 1.25
C ASN A 46 -65.34 -21.63 0.09
N SER A 47 -64.98 -22.20 -1.07
CA SER A 47 -65.27 -23.54 -1.64
C SER A 47 -64.07 -24.17 -2.42
N ARG A 48 -64.26 -25.34 -3.05
CA ARG A 48 -63.27 -25.99 -3.94
C ARG A 48 -63.46 -25.53 -5.40
N GLN A 49 -62.41 -25.10 -6.10
CA GLN A 49 -62.24 -25.46 -7.53
C GLN A 49 -60.80 -25.33 -8.04
N SER A 50 -60.60 -25.77 -9.29
CA SER A 50 -59.34 -26.25 -9.87
C SER A 50 -58.60 -25.23 -10.73
N CYS A 51 -57.37 -25.61 -11.10
CA CYS A 51 -56.58 -25.18 -12.27
C CYS A 51 -55.67 -23.95 -12.17
N MET A 52 -54.58 -24.11 -12.92
CA MET A 52 -53.42 -23.24 -13.08
C MET A 52 -53.77 -21.85 -13.61
N ASN A 53 -53.03 -20.84 -13.15
CA ASN A 53 -52.19 -20.03 -14.05
C ASN A 53 -51.00 -19.43 -13.29
N GLY A 54 -49.93 -19.10 -14.01
CA GLY A 54 -48.67 -18.64 -13.42
C GLY A 54 -48.73 -17.21 -12.89
N THR A 55 -48.22 -16.97 -11.68
CA THR A 55 -48.00 -15.62 -11.14
C THR A 55 -46.60 -15.13 -11.53
N ASN A 56 -46.52 -14.04 -12.29
CA ASN A 56 -45.25 -13.34 -12.52
C ASN A 56 -44.61 -12.94 -11.19
N THR A 57 -43.37 -13.36 -10.95
CA THR A 57 -42.47 -12.65 -10.03
C THR A 57 -41.98 -11.40 -10.74
N GLY A 58 -42.73 -10.29 -10.61
CA GLY A 58 -42.31 -8.99 -11.14
C GLY A 58 -40.93 -8.62 -10.60
N GLN A 59 -40.06 -8.08 -11.46
CA GLN A 59 -38.76 -7.59 -11.03
C GLN A 59 -38.98 -6.36 -10.14
N GLN A 60 -38.33 -6.38 -8.97
CA GLN A 60 -38.35 -5.26 -8.04
C GLN A 60 -37.09 -4.43 -8.21
N ARG A 61 -37.25 -3.20 -8.68
CA ARG A 61 -36.18 -2.23 -8.76
C ARG A 61 -36.03 -1.53 -7.42
N VAL A 62 -34.80 -1.49 -6.92
CA VAL A 62 -34.46 -0.72 -5.71
C VAL A 62 -34.18 0.73 -6.11
N GLN A 63 -35.07 1.64 -5.76
CA GLN A 63 -34.78 3.07 -5.75
C GLN A 63 -34.13 3.45 -4.42
N VAL A 64 -33.10 4.28 -4.49
CA VAL A 64 -32.36 4.79 -3.33
C VAL A 64 -32.60 6.28 -3.20
N GLU A 65 -33.05 6.70 -2.03
CA GLU A 65 -33.12 8.12 -1.64
C GLU A 65 -32.16 8.38 -0.47
N PHE A 66 -31.46 9.51 -0.52
CA PHE A 66 -30.52 9.93 0.52
C PHE A 66 -30.97 11.27 1.10
N SER A 67 -30.92 11.40 2.43
CA SER A 67 -30.99 12.68 3.13
C SER A 67 -29.89 12.77 4.19
N SER A 68 -29.36 13.98 4.41
CA SER A 68 -28.27 14.22 5.36
C SER A 68 -28.61 15.44 6.20
N GLN A 69 -28.57 15.31 7.53
CA GLN A 69 -28.79 16.39 8.48
C GLN A 69 -27.76 16.34 9.62
N ILE A 70 -27.38 17.50 10.14
CA ILE A 70 -26.62 17.58 11.40
C ILE A 70 -27.59 17.19 12.53
N VAL A 71 -27.13 16.34 13.45
CA VAL A 71 -27.92 15.96 14.63
C VAL A 71 -27.67 16.99 15.72
N GLU A 72 -28.75 17.57 16.25
CA GLU A 72 -28.65 18.66 17.20
C GLU A 72 -27.97 18.19 18.51
N ASN A 73 -26.93 18.92 18.90
CA ASN A 73 -26.17 18.76 20.14
C ASN A 73 -25.39 17.44 20.28
N GLU A 74 -25.23 16.68 19.19
CA GLU A 74 -24.46 15.42 19.13
C GLU A 74 -23.15 15.62 18.35
N PHE A 75 -22.06 15.09 18.90
CA PHE A 75 -20.70 15.34 18.41
C PHE A 75 -19.85 14.07 18.38
N ILE A 76 -18.98 13.98 17.39
CA ILE A 76 -17.93 12.96 17.27
C ILE A 76 -16.65 13.56 17.84
N VAL A 77 -16.15 13.00 18.94
CA VAL A 77 -14.85 13.36 19.53
C VAL A 77 -13.81 12.39 19.01
N ALA A 78 -12.88 12.87 18.19
CA ALA A 78 -11.73 12.11 17.69
C ALA A 78 -10.52 12.31 18.61
N PHE A 79 -9.76 11.25 18.85
CA PHE A 79 -8.59 11.19 19.73
C PHE A 79 -7.29 11.05 18.91
N LYS A 80 -6.14 11.31 19.55
CA LYS A 80 -4.81 11.14 18.94
C LYS A 80 -4.31 9.68 18.92
N GLY A 81 -5.18 8.71 19.20
CA GLY A 81 -4.84 7.28 19.24
C GLY A 81 -6.00 6.41 19.71
N TYR A 82 -5.83 5.09 19.62
CA TYR A 82 -6.85 4.11 19.97
C TYR A 82 -6.86 3.83 21.48
N TYR A 83 -7.97 4.15 22.15
CA TYR A 83 -8.15 4.03 23.59
C TYR A 83 -9.37 3.16 23.93
N SER A 84 -9.41 2.55 25.12
CA SER A 84 -10.60 1.83 25.61
C SER A 84 -11.75 2.79 25.95
N ASN A 85 -12.98 2.28 26.00
CA ASN A 85 -14.17 3.06 26.33
C ASN A 85 -14.02 3.86 27.64
N SER A 86 -13.56 3.19 28.71
CA SER A 86 -13.29 3.83 30.00
C SER A 86 -12.24 4.95 29.94
N ALA A 87 -11.24 4.84 29.06
CA ALA A 87 -10.22 5.87 28.88
C ALA A 87 -10.74 7.07 28.08
N ARG A 88 -11.46 6.83 26.97
CA ARG A 88 -12.14 7.88 26.18
C ARG A 88 -13.12 8.67 27.05
N ALA A 89 -13.96 7.96 27.82
CA ALA A 89 -14.89 8.54 28.78
C ALA A 89 -14.17 9.38 29.85
N GLY A 90 -13.02 8.91 30.35
CA GLY A 90 -12.18 9.64 31.30
C GLY A 90 -11.61 10.94 30.74
N PHE A 91 -11.14 10.94 29.48
CA PHE A 91 -10.63 12.15 28.80
C PHE A 91 -11.74 13.18 28.56
N ILE A 92 -12.89 12.75 28.02
CA ILE A 92 -14.06 13.61 27.82
C ILE A 92 -14.53 14.19 29.16
N SER A 93 -14.61 13.36 30.20
CA SER A 93 -15.01 13.79 31.54
C SER A 93 -13.99 14.69 32.25
N ALA A 94 -12.72 14.68 31.85
CA ALA A 94 -11.72 15.61 32.38
C ALA A 94 -11.94 17.00 31.77
N ALA A 95 -11.92 17.08 30.43
CA ALA A 95 -12.09 18.31 29.66
C ALA A 95 -13.42 19.03 29.97
N LEU A 96 -14.56 18.31 29.87
CA LEU A 96 -15.87 18.92 30.09
C LEU A 96 -16.07 19.38 31.53
N ARG A 97 -15.50 18.68 32.53
CA ARG A 97 -15.57 19.11 33.93
C ARG A 97 -14.72 20.36 34.20
N GLU A 98 -13.59 20.53 33.52
CA GLU A 98 -12.73 21.71 33.65
C GLU A 98 -13.44 22.98 33.11
N ALA A 99 -14.25 22.84 32.07
CA ALA A 99 -15.14 23.88 31.55
C ALA A 99 -16.50 24.01 32.29
N GLY A 100 -16.73 23.27 33.38
CA GLY A 100 -18.00 23.29 34.12
C GLY A 100 -19.19 22.62 33.42
N VAL A 101 -18.97 22.00 32.26
CA VAL A 101 -20.00 21.30 31.47
C VAL A 101 -20.38 19.98 32.15
N THR A 102 -21.49 20.03 32.90
CA THR A 102 -22.01 18.91 33.68
C THR A 102 -23.15 18.15 32.98
N SER A 103 -23.79 18.76 31.98
CA SER A 103 -24.88 18.15 31.20
C SER A 103 -24.32 17.52 29.92
N TRP A 104 -23.83 16.29 30.00
CA TRP A 104 -23.43 15.51 28.81
C TRP A 104 -23.56 14.00 29.05
N HIS A 105 -23.59 13.22 27.97
CA HIS A 105 -23.49 11.76 28.03
C HIS A 105 -22.85 11.17 26.77
N LEU A 106 -22.37 9.92 26.86
CA LEU A 106 -21.93 9.14 25.70
C LEU A 106 -23.14 8.57 24.97
N LEU A 107 -23.08 8.55 23.65
CA LEU A 107 -24.08 7.90 22.80
C LEU A 107 -23.65 6.45 22.51
N PRO A 108 -24.53 5.46 22.73
CA PRO A 108 -24.15 4.06 22.58
C PRO A 108 -23.92 3.69 21.11
N ARG A 109 -22.70 3.25 20.78
CA ARG A 109 -22.40 2.64 19.49
C ARG A 109 -22.98 1.21 19.47
N HIS A 110 -23.84 0.90 18.52
CA HIS A 110 -24.51 -0.41 18.40
C HIS A 110 -23.92 -1.27 17.27
N ASN A 111 -22.63 -1.58 17.35
CA ASN A 111 -21.92 -2.44 16.39
C ASN A 111 -20.84 -3.29 17.09
N PRO A 112 -20.29 -4.34 16.44
CA PRO A 112 -19.27 -5.19 17.06
C PRO A 112 -17.94 -4.50 17.41
N ALA A 113 -17.67 -3.29 16.88
CA ALA A 113 -16.46 -2.51 17.19
C ALA A 113 -16.64 -1.56 18.39
N THR A 114 -17.75 -1.66 19.14
CA THR A 114 -17.97 -0.90 20.38
C THR A 114 -17.12 -1.42 21.54
N ASP A 115 -16.93 -2.73 21.61
CA ASP A 115 -16.24 -3.42 22.72
C ASP A 115 -14.70 -3.31 22.62
N TYR A 116 -14.21 -2.79 21.50
CA TYR A 116 -12.79 -2.68 21.16
C TYR A 116 -12.26 -1.25 21.38
N PRO A 117 -10.92 -1.07 21.46
CA PRO A 117 -10.32 0.26 21.43
C PRO A 117 -10.71 1.01 20.14
N SER A 118 -11.05 2.28 20.28
CA SER A 118 -11.33 3.17 19.15
C SER A 118 -10.63 4.51 19.36
N ASP A 119 -10.39 5.21 18.26
CA ASP A 119 -9.85 6.55 18.18
C ASP A 119 -10.96 7.62 18.18
N PHE A 120 -12.23 7.24 18.27
CA PHE A 120 -13.35 8.18 18.44
C PHE A 120 -14.37 7.71 19.49
N GLU A 121 -15.19 8.66 19.96
CA GLU A 121 -16.44 8.39 20.68
C GLU A 121 -17.54 9.37 20.27
N LEU A 122 -18.80 8.95 20.40
CA LEU A 122 -19.98 9.80 20.17
C LEU A 122 -20.50 10.36 21.49
N ILE A 123 -20.76 11.67 21.55
CA ILE A 123 -21.24 12.37 22.75
C ILE A 123 -22.46 13.24 22.45
N LYS A 124 -23.24 13.55 23.48
CA LYS A 124 -24.29 14.56 23.46
C LYS A 124 -24.08 15.58 24.56
N ILE A 125 -24.03 16.88 24.22
CA ILE A 125 -23.80 17.99 25.17
C ILE A 125 -25.11 18.76 25.35
N GLY A 126 -25.70 18.73 26.54
CA GLY A 126 -27.02 19.30 26.83
C GLY A 126 -27.05 20.79 27.23
N SER A 127 -25.90 21.37 27.58
CA SER A 127 -25.75 22.81 27.84
C SER A 127 -24.27 23.21 27.73
N HIS A 128 -23.97 24.52 27.64
CA HIS A 128 -22.59 25.01 27.54
C HIS A 128 -21.81 24.41 26.35
N ILE A 129 -22.47 24.36 25.19
CA ILE A 129 -21.98 23.62 24.02
C ILE A 129 -20.69 24.22 23.44
N ALA A 130 -20.59 25.56 23.33
CA ALA A 130 -19.37 26.22 22.87
C ALA A 130 -18.21 25.97 23.85
N ASP A 131 -18.42 26.31 25.14
CA ASP A 131 -17.46 26.09 26.24
C ASP A 131 -16.96 24.62 26.28
N GLY A 132 -17.86 23.66 26.02
CA GLY A 132 -17.55 22.24 25.98
C GLY A 132 -16.80 21.77 24.73
N ILE A 133 -17.10 22.33 23.55
CA ILE A 133 -16.33 22.06 22.32
C ILE A 133 -14.91 22.60 22.48
N ASP A 134 -14.76 23.88 22.86
CA ASP A 134 -13.46 24.52 23.05
C ASP A 134 -12.59 23.74 24.03
N ALA A 135 -13.16 23.28 25.15
CA ALA A 135 -12.43 22.49 26.15
C ALA A 135 -12.04 21.08 25.67
N LEU A 136 -12.88 20.45 24.84
CA LEU A 136 -12.55 19.17 24.22
C LEU A 136 -11.44 19.35 23.16
N GLU A 137 -11.51 20.37 22.30
CA GLU A 137 -10.49 20.61 21.26
C GLU A 137 -9.13 21.00 21.84
N ASN A 138 -9.10 21.72 22.97
CA ASN A 138 -7.86 22.04 23.69
C ASN A 138 -7.27 20.87 24.50
N HIS A 139 -8.01 19.76 24.71
CA HIS A 139 -7.55 18.66 25.56
C HIS A 139 -6.46 17.82 24.88
N PHE A 140 -5.32 17.62 25.55
CA PHE A 140 -4.10 17.04 24.97
C PHE A 140 -4.29 15.73 24.17
N ASN A 141 -5.13 14.79 24.63
CA ASN A 141 -5.36 13.51 23.93
C ASN A 141 -6.45 13.56 22.84
N ILE A 142 -7.21 14.64 22.72
CA ILE A 142 -8.21 14.85 21.68
C ILE A 142 -7.54 15.44 20.44
N ARG A 143 -8.02 15.06 19.26
CA ARG A 143 -7.53 15.49 17.94
C ARG A 143 -8.46 16.51 17.30
N GLN A 144 -9.78 16.32 17.41
CA GLN A 144 -10.81 17.17 16.81
C GLN A 144 -12.18 16.86 17.42
N VAL A 145 -13.09 17.84 17.46
CA VAL A 145 -14.53 17.61 17.65
C VAL A 145 -15.27 17.94 16.36
N THR A 146 -16.28 17.17 15.99
CA THR A 146 -17.11 17.46 14.80
C THR A 146 -18.61 17.24 15.07
N PRO A 147 -19.52 18.01 14.47
CA PRO A 147 -20.96 17.77 14.60
C PRO A 147 -21.34 16.43 13.95
N GLN A 148 -22.08 15.60 14.68
CA GLN A 148 -22.56 14.32 14.17
C GLN A 148 -23.57 14.56 13.02
N LYS A 149 -23.42 13.84 11.91
CA LYS A 149 -24.34 13.91 10.76
C LYS A 149 -25.09 12.59 10.62
N LEU A 150 -26.43 12.66 10.67
CA LEU A 150 -27.28 11.52 10.34
C LEU A 150 -27.51 11.52 8.83
N VAL A 151 -27.04 10.46 8.17
CA VAL A 151 -27.36 10.17 6.77
C VAL A 151 -28.40 9.06 6.73
N THR A 152 -29.61 9.39 6.28
CA THR A 152 -30.68 8.40 6.09
C THR A 152 -30.68 7.94 4.64
N ARG A 153 -30.59 6.61 4.44
CA ARG A 153 -30.71 5.97 3.12
C ARG A 153 -32.01 5.16 3.07
N THR A 154 -33.00 5.65 2.35
CA THR A 154 -34.29 4.97 2.16
C THR A 154 -34.22 4.07 0.93
N LEU A 155 -34.51 2.77 1.10
CA LEU A 155 -34.61 1.81 0.01
C LEU A 155 -36.08 1.57 -0.32
N LYS A 156 -36.55 2.12 -1.44
CA LYS A 156 -37.90 1.86 -1.97
C LYS A 156 -37.83 0.70 -2.96
N TYR A 157 -38.56 -0.38 -2.68
CA TYR A 157 -38.74 -1.48 -3.62
C TYR A 157 -39.95 -1.17 -4.49
N ILE A 158 -39.72 -0.90 -5.77
CA ILE A 158 -40.77 -0.60 -6.74
C ILE A 158 -40.92 -1.84 -7.63
N ASN A 159 -42.14 -2.34 -7.76
CA ASN A 159 -42.46 -3.36 -8.77
C ASN A 159 -42.43 -2.68 -10.14
N GLU A 160 -41.61 -3.17 -11.08
CA GLU A 160 -41.65 -2.68 -12.46
C GLU A 160 -43.05 -2.94 -13.07
N THR A 161 -43.65 -1.87 -13.60
CA THR A 161 -44.84 -1.96 -14.45
C THR A 161 -44.43 -2.15 -15.91
N ASP A 162 -45.38 -2.52 -16.78
CA ASP A 162 -45.10 -2.57 -18.22
C ASP A 162 -45.05 -1.17 -18.88
N GLU A 163 -45.38 -0.10 -18.14
CA GLU A 163 -45.19 1.30 -18.55
C GLU A 163 -43.73 1.75 -18.31
N ASP A 164 -43.10 1.34 -17.20
CA ASP A 164 -41.66 1.56 -16.92
C ASP A 164 -40.74 1.00 -18.02
N ARG A 165 -41.24 0.00 -18.78
CA ARG A 165 -40.55 -0.63 -19.92
C ARG A 165 -40.66 0.17 -21.22
N ALA A 166 -41.63 1.08 -21.33
CA ALA A 166 -41.84 1.92 -22.50
C ALA A 166 -41.09 3.26 -22.39
N GLU A 167 -41.15 3.91 -21.22
CA GLU A 167 -40.53 5.24 -20.99
C GLU A 167 -39.00 5.24 -21.07
N GLY A 168 -38.36 4.06 -21.09
CA GLY A 168 -36.91 3.94 -21.29
C GLY A 168 -36.37 4.41 -22.66
N ASN A 169 -37.22 4.87 -23.59
CA ASN A 169 -36.83 5.26 -24.95
C ASN A 169 -37.13 6.71 -25.35
N GLU A 170 -37.85 7.51 -24.56
CA GLU A 170 -38.12 8.92 -24.88
C GLU A 170 -37.43 9.86 -23.89
N VAL A 171 -36.78 10.90 -24.43
CA VAL A 171 -36.05 11.91 -23.66
C VAL A 171 -36.75 13.24 -23.86
N ASP A 172 -37.33 13.78 -22.79
CA ASP A 172 -38.01 15.08 -22.81
C ASP A 172 -37.06 16.19 -23.26
N LYS A 173 -37.51 16.97 -24.24
CA LYS A 173 -36.73 18.03 -24.90
C LYS A 173 -37.13 19.43 -24.44
N GLU A 174 -37.25 19.67 -23.15
CA GLU A 174 -37.79 20.95 -22.67
C GLU A 174 -37.08 21.55 -21.45
N ASP A 175 -35.75 21.69 -21.51
CA ASP A 175 -35.04 22.71 -20.71
C ASP A 175 -33.68 23.16 -21.31
N LEU A 176 -33.70 23.67 -22.55
CA LEU A 176 -32.51 24.21 -23.22
C LEU A 176 -32.80 25.48 -24.07
N GLN A 177 -33.29 26.54 -23.42
CA GLN A 177 -33.53 27.85 -24.05
C GLN A 177 -32.84 29.04 -23.35
N SER A 178 -31.58 28.90 -22.91
CA SER A 178 -30.70 30.07 -22.71
C SER A 178 -29.21 29.76 -22.78
N HIS A 179 -28.65 29.79 -24.00
CA HIS A 179 -27.42 30.52 -24.36
C HIS A 179 -27.03 30.22 -25.83
N LYS A 180 -27.24 31.18 -26.73
CA LYS A 180 -26.80 31.09 -28.13
C LYS A 180 -25.38 31.63 -28.29
N GLY A 181 -24.43 30.76 -28.64
CA GLY A 181 -23.27 31.16 -29.45
C GLY A 181 -23.67 31.24 -30.94
N PRO A 182 -22.96 32.02 -31.77
CA PRO A 182 -23.27 32.14 -33.21
C PRO A 182 -22.80 30.91 -34.00
N PRO A 183 -23.49 30.56 -35.11
CA PRO A 183 -23.02 29.53 -36.04
C PRO A 183 -21.94 30.08 -36.99
N CYS A 184 -20.98 29.24 -37.37
CA CYS A 184 -20.04 29.52 -38.47
C CYS A 184 -20.62 28.96 -39.77
N ASN A 185 -20.67 29.77 -40.84
CA ASN A 185 -21.07 29.34 -42.18
C ASN A 185 -19.87 28.85 -43.00
N GLU A 186 -20.10 27.89 -43.90
CA GLU A 186 -19.09 27.37 -44.84
C GLU A 186 -18.93 28.28 -46.08
N SER A 187 -17.97 29.21 -46.06
CA SER A 187 -17.31 29.69 -47.29
C SER A 187 -16.02 30.45 -46.98
N ASP A 188 -14.96 30.12 -47.72
CA ASP A 188 -13.60 30.68 -47.68
C ASP A 188 -12.66 30.25 -46.54
N LYS A 189 -11.38 30.64 -46.68
CA LYS A 189 -10.21 29.82 -46.30
C LYS A 189 -9.61 30.17 -44.94
N ALA A 190 -9.08 29.13 -44.29
CA ALA A 190 -8.20 29.12 -43.11
C ALA A 190 -8.86 29.49 -41.75
N ASP A 191 -9.41 28.47 -41.06
CA ASP A 191 -8.91 28.02 -39.76
C ASP A 191 -9.62 26.72 -39.28
N PRO A 192 -8.95 25.83 -38.51
CA PRO A 192 -9.56 24.59 -38.02
C PRO A 192 -10.14 24.73 -36.60
N CYS A 193 -11.48 24.65 -36.46
CA CYS A 193 -12.12 24.53 -35.15
C CYS A 193 -12.04 23.09 -34.61
N TRP A 194 -11.79 22.93 -33.32
CA TRP A 194 -11.28 21.68 -32.75
C TRP A 194 -12.31 20.55 -32.65
N THR A 195 -11.96 19.37 -33.20
CA THR A 195 -12.58 18.09 -32.86
C THR A 195 -11.51 17.07 -32.48
N GLN A 196 -11.52 16.61 -31.22
CA GLN A 196 -10.64 15.53 -30.76
C GLN A 196 -11.44 14.29 -30.38
N LYS A 197 -11.35 13.26 -31.23
CA LYS A 197 -11.63 11.88 -30.85
C LYS A 197 -10.36 11.28 -30.25
N TYR A 198 -10.39 10.88 -28.99
CA TYR A 198 -9.27 10.18 -28.36
C TYR A 198 -9.13 8.76 -28.92
N HIS A 199 -8.29 8.62 -29.96
CA HIS A 199 -7.93 7.33 -30.55
C HIS A 199 -6.64 6.78 -29.92
N SER A 200 -6.73 5.65 -29.23
CA SER A 200 -5.58 4.91 -28.70
C SER A 200 -4.65 4.43 -29.82
N SER A 201 -3.55 5.16 -30.05
CA SER A 201 -2.73 5.02 -31.26
C SER A 201 -1.23 4.91 -30.93
N ARG A 202 -0.71 3.69 -30.85
CA ARG A 202 0.73 3.46 -31.09
C ARG A 202 0.99 3.58 -32.60
N PRO A 203 2.02 4.32 -33.06
CA PRO A 203 2.30 4.41 -34.49
C PRO A 203 2.67 3.06 -35.11
N ARG A 204 2.00 2.69 -36.20
CA ARG A 204 2.50 1.71 -37.18
C ARG A 204 3.22 2.48 -38.29
N THR A 205 4.52 2.33 -38.39
CA THR A 205 5.32 2.90 -39.48
C THR A 205 5.23 2.05 -40.75
N HIS A 206 4.42 2.50 -41.72
CA HIS A 206 4.51 2.00 -43.09
C HIS A 206 5.60 2.77 -43.86
N ARG A 207 6.65 2.08 -44.33
CA ARG A 207 7.56 2.58 -45.37
C ARG A 207 7.22 1.95 -46.72
N GLY A 208 7.36 2.74 -47.78
CA GLY A 208 7.32 2.26 -49.17
C GLY A 208 8.56 1.43 -49.56
N PRO A 209 8.55 0.77 -50.74
CA PRO A 209 9.40 -0.40 -50.99
C PRO A 209 10.70 -0.14 -51.78
N SER A 210 11.46 -1.24 -51.99
CA SER A 210 12.76 -1.41 -52.69
C SER A 210 14.03 -1.10 -51.87
N SER A 211 15.08 -1.94 -51.84
CA SER A 211 15.19 -3.34 -52.32
C SER A 211 16.33 -4.17 -51.66
N LEU A 212 15.99 -5.38 -51.16
CA LEU A 212 16.73 -6.66 -51.08
C LEU A 212 18.21 -6.78 -50.58
N ALA A 213 18.44 -7.91 -49.88
CA ALA A 213 19.70 -8.46 -49.31
C ALA A 213 20.37 -7.62 -48.20
N GLY A 214 20.98 -8.16 -47.14
CA GLY A 214 21.26 -9.54 -46.67
C GLY A 214 22.58 -9.50 -45.86
N ALA A 215 22.85 -10.24 -44.78
CA ALA A 215 22.20 -11.36 -44.06
C ALA A 215 22.28 -11.08 -42.52
N PHE A 216 21.69 -11.81 -41.55
CA PHE A 216 21.48 -13.25 -41.32
C PHE A 216 22.76 -14.10 -41.15
N TRP A 217 23.10 -14.39 -39.90
CA TRP A 217 23.95 -15.53 -39.52
C TRP A 217 23.28 -16.39 -38.46
N PHE A 218 23.40 -17.71 -38.62
CA PHE A 218 22.85 -18.72 -37.71
C PHE A 218 23.91 -19.18 -36.70
N SER A 219 23.44 -19.77 -35.60
CA SER A 219 24.12 -20.90 -34.98
C SER A 219 23.15 -22.09 -34.96
N GLU A 220 23.44 -23.15 -35.70
CA GLU A 220 22.59 -24.33 -35.80
C GLU A 220 22.93 -25.38 -34.74
N VAL A 221 21.92 -25.87 -34.00
CA VAL A 221 21.92 -27.28 -33.54
C VAL A 221 20.53 -27.90 -33.74
N ARG A 222 20.33 -28.48 -34.92
CA ARG A 222 19.38 -29.58 -35.25
C ARG A 222 18.06 -29.67 -34.46
N HIS A 223 16.98 -29.22 -35.08
CA HIS A 223 15.65 -29.76 -34.76
C HIS A 223 15.54 -31.25 -35.12
N LYS A 224 15.03 -32.06 -34.19
CA LYS A 224 14.30 -33.31 -34.50
C LYS A 224 12.85 -33.16 -34.03
N ASN A 225 11.92 -33.31 -34.98
CA ASN A 225 10.47 -33.49 -34.83
C ASN A 225 9.88 -33.40 -33.40
N ARG A 226 9.60 -32.19 -32.92
CA ARG A 226 8.48 -31.99 -31.98
C ARG A 226 7.24 -31.63 -32.79
N LYS A 227 6.24 -32.52 -32.79
CA LYS A 227 4.89 -32.18 -33.25
C LYS A 227 4.42 -30.95 -32.49
N LEU A 228 3.80 -30.00 -33.20
CA LEU A 228 3.16 -28.85 -32.61
C LEU A 228 1.89 -29.32 -31.89
N LEU A 229 2.06 -29.78 -30.64
CA LEU A 229 0.96 -30.03 -29.73
C LEU A 229 0.28 -28.69 -29.50
N ARG A 230 -0.89 -28.49 -30.15
CA ARG A 230 -1.84 -27.43 -29.82
C ARG A 230 -2.07 -27.51 -28.31
N ALA A 231 -1.54 -26.54 -27.57
CA ALA A 231 -1.77 -26.47 -26.13
C ALA A 231 -3.29 -26.30 -25.92
N ILE A 232 -3.93 -27.34 -25.40
CA ILE A 232 -5.33 -27.27 -24.99
C ILE A 232 -5.37 -26.19 -23.89
N PRO A 233 -6.14 -25.09 -24.08
CA PRO A 233 -6.14 -23.99 -23.12
C PRO A 233 -6.65 -24.53 -21.78
N ARG A 234 -5.75 -24.60 -20.79
CA ARG A 234 -6.02 -25.21 -19.48
C ARG A 234 -7.06 -24.35 -18.75
N GLN A 235 -8.16 -24.97 -18.33
CA GLN A 235 -9.11 -24.28 -17.47
C GLN A 235 -8.48 -24.00 -16.11
N ILE A 236 -8.69 -22.79 -15.59
CA ILE A 236 -8.03 -22.28 -14.38
C ILE A 236 -8.35 -23.11 -13.14
N THR A 237 -9.58 -23.60 -13.03
CA THR A 237 -10.02 -24.51 -11.95
C THR A 237 -9.20 -25.80 -11.93
N THR A 238 -8.97 -26.43 -13.08
CA THR A 238 -8.11 -27.63 -13.21
C THR A 238 -6.63 -27.34 -13.01
N ALA A 239 -6.15 -26.15 -13.38
CA ALA A 239 -4.77 -25.72 -13.09
C ALA A 239 -4.50 -25.49 -11.57
N LEU A 240 -5.57 -25.43 -10.77
CA LEU A 240 -5.56 -25.31 -9.31
C LEU A 240 -6.31 -26.46 -8.60
N GLN A 241 -6.66 -27.53 -9.32
CA GLN A 241 -7.24 -28.77 -8.78
C GLN A 241 -8.60 -28.61 -8.06
N ALA A 242 -9.44 -27.65 -8.47
CA ALA A 242 -10.73 -27.37 -7.82
C ALA A 242 -11.72 -28.56 -7.89
N GLU A 243 -11.62 -29.39 -8.92
CA GLU A 243 -12.39 -30.62 -9.07
C GLU A 243 -12.22 -31.60 -7.89
N VAL A 244 -11.14 -31.51 -7.12
CA VAL A 244 -10.94 -32.31 -5.90
C VAL A 244 -11.96 -31.94 -4.83
N LEU A 245 -12.26 -30.64 -4.66
CA LEU A 245 -13.26 -30.17 -3.69
C LEU A 245 -14.68 -30.32 -4.22
N TRP A 246 -14.90 -30.13 -5.53
CA TRP A 246 -16.18 -30.42 -6.18
C TRP A 246 -16.56 -31.90 -6.05
N GLY A 247 -15.58 -32.81 -6.18
CA GLY A 247 -15.76 -34.25 -5.95
C GLY A 247 -16.08 -34.64 -4.50
N MET A 248 -15.83 -33.74 -3.54
CA MET A 248 -16.25 -33.86 -2.14
C MET A 248 -17.64 -33.22 -1.88
N GLY A 249 -18.29 -32.66 -2.90
CA GLY A 249 -19.59 -31.99 -2.81
C GLY A 249 -19.55 -30.51 -2.44
N TYR A 250 -18.36 -29.90 -2.33
CA TYR A 250 -18.22 -28.48 -2.04
C TYR A 250 -18.20 -27.65 -3.32
N THR A 251 -19.11 -26.68 -3.48
CA THR A 251 -19.25 -25.87 -4.70
C THR A 251 -19.46 -24.37 -4.44
N GLY A 252 -19.18 -23.87 -3.23
CA GLY A 252 -19.46 -22.48 -2.83
C GLY A 252 -20.81 -22.28 -2.15
N ALA A 253 -21.65 -23.32 -2.06
CA ALA A 253 -22.98 -23.25 -1.47
C ALA A 253 -22.97 -22.66 -0.05
N GLY A 254 -23.86 -21.68 0.18
CA GLY A 254 -24.00 -20.99 1.47
C GLY A 254 -23.04 -19.80 1.69
N ILE A 255 -22.09 -19.57 0.78
CA ILE A 255 -21.16 -18.44 0.85
C ILE A 255 -21.67 -17.28 0.00
N LYS A 256 -21.72 -16.08 0.59
CA LYS A 256 -22.06 -14.84 -0.09
C LYS A 256 -20.80 -14.13 -0.58
N VAL A 257 -20.77 -13.79 -1.86
CA VAL A 257 -19.62 -13.13 -2.49
C VAL A 257 -20.04 -11.79 -3.07
N ALA A 258 -19.40 -10.70 -2.61
CA ALA A 258 -19.57 -9.38 -3.20
C ALA A 258 -18.49 -9.09 -4.24
N ILE A 259 -18.90 -8.49 -5.35
CA ILE A 259 -18.04 -8.13 -6.48
C ILE A 259 -18.26 -6.65 -6.76
N PHE A 260 -17.23 -5.84 -6.53
CA PHE A 260 -17.23 -4.38 -6.73
C PHE A 260 -16.51 -4.10 -8.05
N ASP A 261 -17.27 -3.80 -9.10
CA ASP A 261 -16.74 -3.77 -10.47
C ASP A 261 -17.68 -2.98 -11.43
N THR A 262 -17.58 -3.23 -12.74
CA THR A 262 -18.45 -2.71 -13.81
C THR A 262 -19.85 -3.36 -13.84
N GLY A 263 -20.19 -4.21 -12.86
CA GLY A 263 -21.49 -4.87 -12.78
C GLY A 263 -21.50 -6.30 -13.32
N LEU A 264 -22.67 -6.77 -13.79
CA LEU A 264 -22.86 -8.10 -14.37
C LEU A 264 -23.96 -8.05 -15.44
N SER A 265 -23.77 -8.75 -16.55
CA SER A 265 -24.77 -8.87 -17.61
C SER A 265 -26.05 -9.61 -17.14
N VAL A 266 -27.24 -9.06 -17.42
CA VAL A 266 -28.55 -9.51 -16.87
C VAL A 266 -28.77 -11.01 -16.95
N ASP A 267 -28.80 -11.57 -18.17
CA ASP A 267 -29.29 -12.92 -18.47
C ASP A 267 -28.15 -13.87 -18.86
N HIS A 268 -26.97 -13.68 -18.26
CA HIS A 268 -25.75 -14.34 -18.71
C HIS A 268 -25.78 -15.87 -18.42
N PRO A 269 -25.67 -16.74 -19.44
CA PRO A 269 -25.99 -18.17 -19.32
C PRO A 269 -24.99 -18.99 -18.50
N HIS A 270 -23.90 -18.38 -18.02
CA HIS A 270 -22.89 -19.05 -17.20
C HIS A 270 -23.24 -19.03 -15.70
N PHE A 271 -24.30 -18.33 -15.27
CA PHE A 271 -24.70 -18.24 -13.87
C PHE A 271 -25.98 -19.05 -13.62
N LYS A 272 -26.06 -19.76 -12.48
CA LYS A 272 -27.26 -20.52 -12.13
C LYS A 272 -28.39 -19.55 -11.77
N SER A 273 -29.59 -19.82 -12.28
CA SER A 273 -30.78 -19.03 -11.92
C SER A 273 -30.95 -18.97 -10.39
N GLY A 274 -31.26 -17.78 -9.87
CA GLY A 274 -31.40 -17.52 -8.44
C GLY A 274 -30.10 -17.47 -7.62
N ARG A 275 -28.89 -17.56 -8.23
CA ARG A 275 -27.61 -17.32 -7.52
C ARG A 275 -27.20 -15.86 -7.46
N VAL A 276 -27.54 -15.05 -8.45
CA VAL A 276 -27.44 -13.58 -8.34
C VAL A 276 -28.54 -13.13 -7.38
N LYS A 277 -28.16 -12.67 -6.18
CA LYS A 277 -29.08 -12.25 -5.12
C LYS A 277 -29.36 -10.75 -5.09
N ASP A 278 -28.39 -9.97 -5.56
CA ASP A 278 -28.43 -8.52 -5.50
C ASP A 278 -27.63 -7.94 -6.68
N ARG A 279 -28.17 -6.88 -7.30
CA ARG A 279 -27.50 -6.04 -8.29
C ARG A 279 -27.81 -4.59 -7.90
N THR A 280 -26.88 -3.94 -7.22
CA THR A 280 -27.01 -2.55 -6.79
C THR A 280 -25.94 -1.70 -7.49
N ASN A 281 -26.30 -0.47 -7.86
CA ASN A 281 -25.41 0.48 -8.54
C ASN A 281 -25.30 1.77 -7.72
N TRP A 282 -24.06 2.25 -7.54
CA TRP A 282 -23.76 3.53 -6.88
C TRP A 282 -23.38 4.64 -7.87
N THR A 283 -23.14 4.28 -9.14
CA THR A 283 -22.78 5.23 -10.19
C THR A 283 -23.98 6.06 -10.63
N ASN A 284 -23.72 7.25 -11.20
CA ASN A 284 -24.76 8.15 -11.72
C ASN A 284 -25.48 7.63 -12.99
N GLU A 285 -25.05 6.52 -13.59
CA GLU A 285 -25.67 5.95 -14.78
C GLU A 285 -26.91 5.11 -14.44
N LYS A 286 -28.02 5.29 -15.17
CA LYS A 286 -29.30 4.59 -14.93
C LYS A 286 -29.31 3.11 -15.40
N THR A 287 -28.27 2.33 -15.13
CA THR A 287 -28.17 0.90 -15.52
C THR A 287 -27.57 0.01 -14.43
N LEU A 288 -27.93 -1.29 -14.47
CA LEU A 288 -27.30 -2.36 -13.68
C LEU A 288 -26.44 -3.29 -14.56
N ASP A 289 -26.45 -3.09 -15.88
CA ASP A 289 -25.82 -3.97 -16.87
C ASP A 289 -24.34 -3.63 -17.12
N ASP A 290 -23.57 -4.62 -17.53
CA ASP A 290 -22.12 -4.51 -17.67
C ASP A 290 -21.69 -4.16 -19.10
N GLY A 291 -21.64 -2.86 -19.39
CA GLY A 291 -21.19 -2.33 -20.68
C GLY A 291 -19.71 -2.56 -21.02
N LEU A 292 -18.86 -2.96 -20.06
CA LEU A 292 -17.41 -3.12 -20.23
C LEU A 292 -16.95 -4.60 -20.20
N GLY A 293 -17.73 -5.46 -19.55
CA GLY A 293 -17.48 -6.90 -19.45
C GLY A 293 -16.42 -7.30 -18.43
N HIS A 294 -15.91 -6.37 -17.62
CA HIS A 294 -14.89 -6.67 -16.62
C HIS A 294 -15.55 -7.42 -15.45
N GLY A 295 -16.57 -6.83 -14.82
CA GLY A 295 -17.33 -7.46 -13.74
C GLY A 295 -17.99 -8.79 -14.13
N THR A 296 -18.52 -8.91 -15.36
CA THR A 296 -19.04 -10.18 -15.89
C THR A 296 -17.97 -11.26 -16.00
N PHE A 297 -16.74 -10.90 -16.40
CA PHE A 297 -15.61 -11.83 -16.46
C PHE A 297 -15.16 -12.22 -15.04
N VAL A 298 -15.03 -11.25 -14.15
CA VAL A 298 -14.63 -11.41 -12.73
C VAL A 298 -15.61 -12.34 -11.99
N ALA A 299 -16.92 -12.10 -12.12
CA ALA A 299 -17.96 -12.99 -11.62
C ALA A 299 -17.89 -14.38 -12.27
N GLY A 300 -17.60 -14.46 -13.57
CA GLY A 300 -17.44 -15.73 -14.28
C GLY A 300 -16.32 -16.61 -13.72
N VAL A 301 -15.17 -16.01 -13.41
CA VAL A 301 -14.03 -16.70 -12.78
C VAL A 301 -14.37 -17.18 -11.37
N ILE A 302 -15.18 -16.42 -10.62
CA ILE A 302 -15.63 -16.80 -9.28
C ILE A 302 -16.65 -17.96 -9.36
N SER A 303 -17.65 -17.91 -10.24
CA SER A 303 -18.87 -18.74 -10.11
C SER A 303 -19.51 -19.22 -11.42
N SER A 304 -18.83 -19.23 -12.57
CA SER A 304 -19.39 -19.86 -13.78
C SER A 304 -19.68 -21.35 -13.54
N HIS A 305 -20.92 -21.77 -13.80
CA HIS A 305 -21.37 -23.17 -13.74
C HIS A 305 -21.41 -23.87 -15.11
N ARG A 306 -21.18 -23.14 -16.20
CA ARG A 306 -21.27 -23.60 -17.57
C ARG A 306 -20.27 -22.82 -18.42
N GLU A 307 -19.33 -23.53 -19.04
CA GLU A 307 -18.28 -22.97 -19.91
C GLU A 307 -17.33 -22.01 -19.17
N CYS A 308 -16.01 -22.17 -19.36
CA CYS A 308 -14.98 -21.50 -18.55
C CYS A 308 -15.29 -21.48 -17.04
N MET A 309 -15.57 -22.68 -16.49
CA MET A 309 -15.96 -22.92 -15.09
C MET A 309 -15.21 -22.04 -14.08
N GLY A 310 -15.96 -21.41 -13.19
CA GLY A 310 -15.46 -20.72 -12.00
C GLY A 310 -15.39 -21.66 -10.80
N PHE A 311 -14.73 -21.22 -9.73
CA PHE A 311 -14.41 -22.07 -8.58
C PHE A 311 -15.61 -22.44 -7.69
N ALA A 312 -16.56 -21.53 -7.54
CA ALA A 312 -17.66 -21.59 -6.58
C ALA A 312 -19.04 -21.42 -7.28
N PRO A 313 -19.46 -22.36 -8.14
CA PRO A 313 -20.68 -22.24 -8.98
C PRO A 313 -22.02 -22.32 -8.22
N ASP A 314 -22.01 -22.47 -6.89
CA ASP A 314 -23.18 -22.36 -6.00
C ASP A 314 -23.06 -21.25 -4.96
N ALA A 315 -22.05 -20.38 -5.06
CA ALA A 315 -21.99 -19.17 -4.25
C ALA A 315 -23.13 -18.20 -4.62
N ASP A 316 -23.60 -17.46 -3.61
CA ASP A 316 -24.64 -16.45 -3.77
C ASP A 316 -24.00 -15.08 -4.04
N LEU A 317 -24.26 -14.50 -5.21
CA LEU A 317 -23.55 -13.31 -5.72
C LEU A 317 -24.28 -12.01 -5.38
N TYR A 318 -23.49 -11.01 -4.97
CA TYR A 318 -23.90 -9.64 -4.73
C TYR A 318 -23.07 -8.73 -5.64
N ILE A 319 -23.68 -8.22 -6.69
CA ILE A 319 -22.99 -7.45 -7.73
C ILE A 319 -23.16 -5.97 -7.43
N PHE A 320 -22.07 -5.29 -7.10
CA PHE A 320 -22.06 -3.88 -6.74
C PHE A 320 -21.35 -3.10 -7.86
N ARG A 321 -22.13 -2.41 -8.68
CA ARG A 321 -21.60 -1.54 -9.74
C ARG A 321 -21.11 -0.24 -9.11
N VAL A 322 -19.80 -0.04 -9.19
CA VAL A 322 -19.09 1.14 -8.66
C VAL A 322 -18.22 1.82 -9.72
N PHE A 323 -18.16 1.31 -10.94
CA PHE A 323 -17.54 1.95 -12.10
C PHE A 323 -18.56 2.29 -13.17
N THR A 324 -18.46 3.50 -13.72
CA THR A 324 -19.22 3.90 -14.92
C THR A 324 -18.72 3.17 -16.17
N ASN A 325 -19.47 3.24 -17.28
CA ASN A 325 -18.97 2.73 -18.57
C ASN A 325 -17.78 3.54 -19.10
N ASN A 326 -17.58 4.76 -18.59
CA ASN A 326 -16.40 5.58 -18.83
C ASN A 326 -15.23 5.27 -17.87
N GLN A 327 -15.33 4.21 -17.05
CA GLN A 327 -14.33 3.78 -16.05
C GLN A 327 -14.07 4.79 -14.90
N VAL A 328 -14.92 5.83 -14.76
CA VAL A 328 -14.91 6.74 -13.61
C VAL A 328 -15.51 6.05 -12.37
N SER A 329 -14.90 6.28 -11.21
CA SER A 329 -15.36 5.87 -9.87
C SER A 329 -14.94 6.90 -8.82
N TYR A 330 -15.54 6.88 -7.63
CA TYR A 330 -15.22 7.77 -6.51
C TYR A 330 -15.18 6.99 -5.19
N THR A 331 -14.26 7.34 -4.27
CA THR A 331 -14.17 6.76 -2.92
C THR A 331 -15.53 6.69 -2.21
N SER A 332 -16.33 7.76 -2.29
CA SER A 332 -17.65 7.83 -1.66
C SER A 332 -18.62 6.72 -2.08
N TRP A 333 -18.52 6.21 -3.32
CA TRP A 333 -19.30 5.06 -3.78
C TRP A 333 -18.83 3.76 -3.11
N PHE A 334 -17.52 3.58 -2.90
CA PHE A 334 -17.00 2.45 -2.14
C PHE A 334 -17.41 2.48 -0.67
N LEU A 335 -17.34 3.64 0.00
CA LEU A 335 -17.68 3.75 1.42
C LEU A 335 -19.12 3.30 1.72
N ASP A 336 -20.08 3.69 0.89
CA ASP A 336 -21.48 3.26 1.04
C ASP A 336 -21.74 1.83 0.52
N ALA A 337 -21.01 1.37 -0.49
CA ALA A 337 -21.07 -0.03 -0.92
C ALA A 337 -20.45 -0.98 0.13
N PHE A 338 -19.43 -0.56 0.87
CA PHE A 338 -18.88 -1.29 2.02
C PHE A 338 -19.86 -1.32 3.21
N ASN A 339 -20.54 -0.21 3.54
CA ASN A 339 -21.65 -0.20 4.50
C ASN A 339 -22.71 -1.26 4.13
N TYR A 340 -23.09 -1.31 2.86
CA TYR A 340 -24.09 -2.25 2.34
C TYR A 340 -23.59 -3.70 2.35
N ALA A 341 -22.30 -3.94 2.10
CA ALA A 341 -21.68 -5.27 2.23
C ALA A 341 -21.71 -5.79 3.68
N ILE A 342 -21.43 -4.93 4.66
CA ILE A 342 -21.54 -5.25 6.10
C ILE A 342 -23.01 -5.56 6.44
N LEU A 343 -23.95 -4.70 6.03
CA LEU A 343 -25.40 -4.88 6.25
C LEU A 343 -25.93 -6.21 5.66
N LYS A 344 -25.49 -6.59 4.46
CA LYS A 344 -25.86 -7.87 3.80
C LYS A 344 -25.16 -9.08 4.42
N LYS A 345 -24.19 -8.88 5.33
CA LYS A 345 -23.34 -9.92 5.94
C LYS A 345 -22.64 -10.77 4.88
N ILE A 346 -21.92 -10.12 3.98
CA ILE A 346 -21.08 -10.75 2.95
C ILE A 346 -19.97 -11.58 3.60
N ASN A 347 -19.56 -12.69 2.97
CA ASN A 347 -18.46 -13.53 3.49
C ASN A 347 -17.13 -13.26 2.78
N VAL A 348 -17.17 -13.05 1.46
CA VAL A 348 -15.98 -12.80 0.63
C VAL A 348 -16.22 -11.56 -0.22
N LEU A 349 -15.26 -10.65 -0.28
CA LEU A 349 -15.31 -9.44 -1.09
C LEU A 349 -14.14 -9.43 -2.08
N ASN A 350 -14.45 -9.35 -3.37
CA ASN A 350 -13.47 -9.23 -4.44
C ASN A 350 -13.38 -7.77 -4.91
N LEU A 351 -12.21 -7.16 -4.74
CA LEU A 351 -11.78 -6.00 -5.52
C LEU A 351 -10.86 -6.48 -6.65
N SER A 352 -11.21 -6.17 -7.89
CA SER A 352 -10.36 -6.42 -9.07
C SER A 352 -9.71 -5.12 -9.57
N ILE A 353 -9.40 -4.24 -8.63
CA ILE A 353 -9.11 -2.81 -8.81
C ILE A 353 -8.13 -2.34 -7.73
N GLY A 354 -7.58 -1.15 -7.93
CA GLY A 354 -6.86 -0.39 -6.92
C GLY A 354 -6.22 0.84 -7.54
N GLY A 355 -5.68 1.72 -6.71
CA GLY A 355 -4.84 2.83 -7.15
C GLY A 355 -3.68 3.08 -6.19
N PRO A 356 -2.65 3.85 -6.59
CA PRO A 356 -1.51 4.19 -5.75
C PRO A 356 -1.79 5.31 -4.73
N ASP A 357 -3.06 5.62 -4.44
CA ASP A 357 -3.42 6.39 -3.24
C ASP A 357 -3.50 5.43 -2.03
N PHE A 358 -2.42 5.42 -1.26
CA PHE A 358 -2.30 4.66 -0.01
C PHE A 358 -2.73 5.45 1.24
N MET A 359 -3.15 6.71 1.07
CA MET A 359 -3.39 7.67 2.15
C MET A 359 -4.81 8.28 2.16
N ASP A 360 -5.71 7.79 1.31
CA ASP A 360 -7.16 7.83 1.52
C ASP A 360 -7.53 7.06 2.81
N HIS A 361 -7.25 7.67 3.97
CA HIS A 361 -7.58 7.11 5.28
C HIS A 361 -9.08 6.77 5.39
N PRO A 362 -10.04 7.60 4.94
CA PRO A 362 -11.45 7.22 4.90
C PRO A 362 -11.73 5.87 4.21
N PHE A 363 -11.01 5.55 3.13
CA PHE A 363 -11.09 4.25 2.46
C PHE A 363 -10.39 3.13 3.26
N VAL A 364 -9.16 3.36 3.75
CA VAL A 364 -8.39 2.37 4.53
C VAL A 364 -9.06 2.00 5.85
N ASP A 365 -9.54 2.99 6.61
CA ASP A 365 -10.32 2.80 7.84
C ASP A 365 -11.58 1.95 7.57
N LYS A 366 -12.20 2.13 6.39
CA LYS A 366 -13.38 1.36 5.98
C LYS A 366 -13.05 -0.08 5.56
N VAL A 367 -11.86 -0.31 5.03
CA VAL A 367 -11.32 -1.67 4.78
C VAL A 367 -11.04 -2.38 6.10
N TRP A 368 -10.54 -1.69 7.12
CA TRP A 368 -10.39 -2.24 8.47
C TRP A 368 -11.75 -2.54 9.12
N GLU A 369 -12.74 -1.64 9.06
CA GLU A 369 -14.10 -1.90 9.56
C GLU A 369 -14.75 -3.10 8.86
N LEU A 370 -14.62 -3.19 7.54
CA LEU A 370 -15.19 -4.28 6.75
C LEU A 370 -14.55 -5.63 7.10
N THR A 371 -13.23 -5.69 7.20
CA THR A 371 -12.55 -6.93 7.62
C THR A 371 -12.86 -7.27 9.08
N ALA A 372 -12.94 -6.30 9.99
CA ALA A 372 -13.36 -6.51 11.39
C ALA A 372 -14.76 -7.17 11.49
N ASN A 373 -15.67 -6.83 10.57
CA ASN A 373 -16.98 -7.50 10.42
C ASN A 373 -16.90 -8.92 9.81
N LYS A 374 -15.75 -9.59 9.95
CA LYS A 374 -15.43 -10.97 9.50
C LYS A 374 -15.55 -11.18 7.97
N VAL A 375 -15.53 -10.11 7.17
CA VAL A 375 -15.52 -10.19 5.69
C VAL A 375 -14.11 -10.50 5.18
N ILE A 376 -13.94 -11.56 4.39
CA ILE A 376 -12.66 -11.94 3.80
C ILE A 376 -12.44 -11.13 2.52
N MET A 377 -11.51 -10.17 2.57
CA MET A 377 -11.25 -9.25 1.46
C MET A 377 -10.06 -9.70 0.61
N VAL A 378 -10.27 -9.81 -0.70
CA VAL A 378 -9.28 -10.20 -1.71
C VAL A 378 -9.15 -9.06 -2.72
N SER A 379 -7.91 -8.63 -3.01
CA SER A 379 -7.66 -7.49 -3.90
C SER A 379 -6.47 -7.70 -4.85
N ALA A 380 -6.53 -7.03 -6.00
CA ALA A 380 -5.52 -7.04 -7.05
C ALA A 380 -4.38 -6.05 -6.73
N ILE A 381 -3.12 -6.49 -6.75
CA ILE A 381 -1.98 -5.65 -6.33
C ILE A 381 -1.51 -4.59 -7.33
N GLY A 382 -2.17 -4.41 -8.48
CA GLY A 382 -1.78 -3.47 -9.53
C GLY A 382 -1.26 -4.13 -10.81
N ASN A 383 -1.21 -3.37 -11.90
CA ASN A 383 -0.80 -3.83 -13.24
C ASN A 383 0.44 -3.10 -13.76
N ASP A 384 1.19 -2.51 -12.83
CA ASP A 384 2.12 -1.40 -13.05
C ASP A 384 3.58 -1.88 -12.92
N GLY A 385 3.78 -3.20 -12.84
CA GLY A 385 5.07 -3.86 -12.97
C GLY A 385 5.68 -3.72 -14.37
N PRO A 386 7.01 -3.90 -14.52
CA PRO A 386 7.88 -4.67 -13.61
C PRO A 386 8.72 -3.84 -12.62
N LEU A 387 8.44 -2.55 -12.46
CA LEU A 387 9.09 -1.70 -11.44
C LEU A 387 8.69 -2.14 -10.03
N TYR A 388 9.51 -1.82 -9.03
CA TYR A 388 9.29 -2.15 -7.61
C TYR A 388 8.63 -0.96 -6.90
N GLY A 389 7.92 -1.23 -5.80
CA GLY A 389 7.08 -0.23 -5.10
C GLY A 389 5.72 0.06 -5.77
N THR A 390 5.37 -0.67 -6.83
CA THR A 390 4.24 -0.40 -7.73
C THR A 390 2.89 -0.96 -7.26
N LEU A 391 2.77 -1.29 -5.97
CA LEU A 391 1.56 -1.89 -5.40
C LEU A 391 0.40 -0.89 -5.41
N ASN A 392 -0.84 -1.38 -5.51
CA ASN A 392 -2.04 -0.54 -5.40
C ASN A 392 -2.86 -0.84 -4.14
N ASN A 393 -3.43 0.23 -3.56
CA ASN A 393 -4.37 0.16 -2.44
C ASN A 393 -5.73 -0.40 -2.90
N PRO A 394 -6.42 -1.25 -2.11
CA PRO A 394 -6.11 -1.72 -0.76
C PRO A 394 -5.44 -3.11 -0.71
N ALA A 395 -4.89 -3.61 -1.82
CA ALA A 395 -4.26 -4.93 -1.88
C ALA A 395 -2.90 -4.99 -1.14
N ASP A 396 -2.35 -3.82 -0.88
CA ASP A 396 -1.19 -3.47 -0.07
C ASP A 396 -1.43 -3.68 1.46
N GLN A 397 -2.67 -3.53 1.96
CA GLN A 397 -2.99 -3.52 3.38
C GLN A 397 -2.79 -4.87 4.08
N MET A 398 -2.46 -4.86 5.38
CA MET A 398 -2.12 -6.07 6.14
C MET A 398 -3.26 -7.11 6.19
N ASP A 399 -4.51 -6.69 6.41
CA ASP A 399 -5.65 -7.60 6.58
C ASP A 399 -6.24 -8.09 5.25
N VAL A 400 -5.94 -7.39 4.15
CA VAL A 400 -6.37 -7.75 2.79
C VAL A 400 -5.46 -8.82 2.19
N ILE A 401 -6.04 -9.77 1.47
CA ILE A 401 -5.30 -10.77 0.67
C ILE A 401 -4.95 -10.11 -0.68
N GLY A 402 -3.70 -9.67 -0.81
CA GLY A 402 -3.15 -9.04 -2.02
C GLY A 402 -2.59 -10.07 -2.99
N VAL A 403 -3.14 -10.11 -4.20
CA VAL A 403 -2.91 -11.17 -5.19
C VAL A 403 -2.15 -10.67 -6.42
N GLY A 404 -0.93 -11.17 -6.63
CA GLY A 404 -0.14 -10.95 -7.84
C GLY A 404 -0.38 -11.99 -8.95
N GLY A 405 0.11 -11.72 -10.16
CA GLY A 405 -0.22 -12.47 -11.38
C GLY A 405 0.94 -13.28 -11.96
N ILE A 406 0.67 -14.53 -12.36
CA ILE A 406 1.59 -15.39 -13.16
C ILE A 406 1.00 -15.81 -14.50
N ASN A 407 1.85 -16.31 -15.41
CA ASN A 407 1.45 -17.05 -16.61
C ASN A 407 1.28 -18.56 -16.33
N PHE A 408 0.85 -19.33 -17.34
CA PHE A 408 0.62 -20.77 -17.21
C PHE A 408 1.92 -21.60 -17.10
N GLU A 409 3.04 -20.96 -17.40
CA GLU A 409 4.43 -21.42 -17.34
C GLU A 409 5.09 -21.18 -15.97
N HIS A 410 4.31 -20.69 -14.97
CA HIS A 410 4.75 -20.40 -13.60
C HIS A 410 5.76 -19.25 -13.43
N GLN A 411 5.81 -18.33 -14.38
CA GLN A 411 6.61 -17.10 -14.32
C GLN A 411 5.75 -15.93 -13.85
N ILE A 412 6.33 -15.00 -13.09
CA ILE A 412 5.70 -13.71 -12.76
C ILE A 412 5.33 -12.99 -14.07
N ALA A 413 4.06 -12.59 -14.20
CA ALA A 413 3.61 -11.84 -15.36
C ALA A 413 4.20 -10.43 -15.31
N ARG A 414 4.74 -9.93 -16.44
CA ARG A 414 5.47 -8.65 -16.48
C ARG A 414 4.69 -7.46 -15.90
N PHE A 415 3.37 -7.42 -16.10
CA PHE A 415 2.49 -6.38 -15.56
C PHE A 415 2.25 -6.51 -14.05
N SER A 416 2.50 -7.65 -13.42
CA SER A 416 2.23 -7.82 -11.99
C SER A 416 3.10 -6.84 -11.22
N SER A 417 2.46 -5.87 -10.54
CA SER A 417 3.13 -4.96 -9.63
C SER A 417 3.90 -5.72 -8.54
N ARG A 418 4.83 -5.02 -7.91
CA ARG A 418 5.84 -5.61 -7.01
C ARG A 418 5.99 -4.75 -5.77
N GLY A 419 6.20 -5.40 -4.65
CA GLY A 419 6.58 -4.72 -3.41
C GLY A 419 7.98 -4.10 -3.47
N MET A 420 8.53 -3.67 -2.35
CA MET A 420 7.90 -3.63 -1.02
C MET A 420 6.77 -2.59 -0.92
N THR A 421 5.99 -2.61 0.17
CA THR A 421 5.02 -1.54 0.45
C THR A 421 5.75 -0.20 0.62
N THR A 422 5.20 0.89 0.07
CA THR A 422 5.98 2.13 -0.06
C THR A 422 5.88 3.08 1.13
N TRP A 423 4.83 3.02 1.95
CA TRP A 423 4.62 4.01 3.03
C TRP A 423 5.53 3.83 4.24
N GLU A 424 6.21 2.69 4.39
CA GLU A 424 7.24 2.49 5.42
C GLU A 424 8.67 2.79 4.91
N LEU A 425 8.84 3.13 3.63
CA LEU A 425 10.14 3.43 3.02
C LEU A 425 10.89 4.61 3.65
N PRO A 426 10.24 5.70 4.14
CA PRO A 426 10.95 6.72 4.93
C PRO A 426 11.55 6.18 6.24
N GLY A 427 11.06 5.03 6.73
CA GLY A 427 11.66 4.26 7.84
C GLY A 427 12.70 3.22 7.40
N GLY A 428 13.06 3.19 6.12
CA GLY A 428 14.16 2.43 5.53
C GLY A 428 13.77 1.19 4.70
N TYR A 429 12.63 0.54 4.99
CA TYR A 429 12.18 -0.69 4.30
C TYR A 429 10.68 -0.92 4.43
N GLY A 430 10.04 -1.41 3.36
CA GLY A 430 8.63 -1.83 3.35
C GLY A 430 8.37 -3.27 3.82
N ARG A 431 7.08 -3.62 3.94
CA ARG A 431 6.58 -4.98 4.21
C ARG A 431 6.43 -5.81 2.93
N VAL A 432 6.37 -7.13 3.11
CA VAL A 432 6.22 -8.12 2.02
C VAL A 432 4.80 -8.11 1.47
N LYS A 433 4.68 -7.68 0.21
CA LYS A 433 3.50 -7.82 -0.66
C LYS A 433 3.97 -8.12 -2.10
N PRO A 434 3.22 -8.87 -2.93
CA PRO A 434 1.92 -9.51 -2.67
C PRO A 434 1.98 -10.56 -1.54
N ASP A 435 0.83 -11.02 -1.05
CA ASP A 435 0.79 -12.12 -0.07
C ASP A 435 1.02 -13.47 -0.75
N ILE A 436 0.38 -13.66 -1.91
CA ILE A 436 0.46 -14.83 -2.79
C ILE A 436 0.32 -14.40 -4.26
N VAL A 437 0.66 -15.30 -5.17
CA VAL A 437 0.39 -15.14 -6.61
C VAL A 437 -0.50 -16.26 -7.16
N THR A 438 -1.23 -15.96 -8.22
CA THR A 438 -1.97 -16.97 -8.99
C THR A 438 -2.04 -16.59 -10.47
N TYR A 439 -2.54 -17.50 -11.31
CA TYR A 439 -2.60 -17.28 -12.75
C TYR A 439 -3.43 -16.02 -13.07
N GLY A 440 -2.78 -15.02 -13.65
CA GLY A 440 -3.35 -13.73 -14.02
C GLY A 440 -3.17 -13.41 -15.50
N SER A 441 -2.44 -14.21 -16.27
CA SER A 441 -2.26 -14.03 -17.72
C SER A 441 -3.03 -15.07 -18.52
N ALA A 442 -3.72 -14.63 -19.58
CA ALA A 442 -4.51 -15.43 -20.52
C ALA A 442 -5.57 -16.35 -19.87
N VAL A 443 -6.15 -15.94 -18.74
CA VAL A 443 -7.19 -16.71 -18.04
C VAL A 443 -8.51 -16.62 -18.79
N ARG A 444 -9.22 -17.75 -18.92
CA ARG A 444 -10.53 -17.84 -19.58
C ARG A 444 -11.66 -17.65 -18.56
N GLY A 445 -12.56 -16.72 -18.85
CA GLY A 445 -13.75 -16.40 -18.05
C GLY A 445 -14.88 -15.87 -18.94
N SER A 446 -16.04 -15.60 -18.36
CA SER A 446 -17.25 -15.17 -19.08
C SER A 446 -17.05 -13.90 -19.92
N ALA A 447 -17.72 -13.84 -21.08
CA ALA A 447 -17.79 -12.65 -21.94
C ALA A 447 -19.23 -12.11 -22.00
N ILE A 448 -19.41 -10.78 -22.08
CA ILE A 448 -20.73 -10.09 -22.00
C ILE A 448 -21.85 -10.82 -22.77
N LYS A 449 -21.59 -11.17 -24.04
CA LYS A 449 -22.59 -11.76 -24.96
C LYS A 449 -22.65 -13.29 -24.91
N GLY A 450 -22.31 -13.88 -23.76
CA GLY A 450 -22.18 -15.33 -23.58
C GLY A 450 -20.83 -15.89 -24.06
N GLY A 451 -20.53 -17.14 -23.67
CA GLY A 451 -19.27 -17.79 -23.99
C GLY A 451 -18.07 -17.20 -23.23
N CYS A 452 -16.86 -17.58 -23.67
CA CYS A 452 -15.63 -17.30 -22.93
C CYS A 452 -14.70 -16.32 -23.65
N ARG A 453 -14.25 -15.28 -22.95
CA ARG A 453 -13.10 -14.44 -23.36
C ARG A 453 -11.86 -14.77 -22.55
N SER A 454 -10.71 -14.28 -23.00
CA SER A 454 -9.43 -14.40 -22.33
C SER A 454 -8.93 -13.00 -21.95
N LEU A 455 -8.55 -12.78 -20.69
CA LEU A 455 -7.97 -11.52 -20.21
C LEU A 455 -6.60 -11.74 -19.55
N SER A 456 -5.88 -10.65 -19.30
CA SER A 456 -4.70 -10.64 -18.43
C SER A 456 -4.74 -9.44 -17.49
N GLY A 457 -4.28 -9.62 -16.25
CA GLY A 457 -4.16 -8.59 -15.21
C GLY A 457 -4.08 -9.20 -13.80
N THR A 458 -3.69 -8.43 -12.80
CA THR A 458 -3.90 -8.84 -11.39
C THR A 458 -5.37 -8.73 -11.00
N SER A 459 -6.13 -7.86 -11.68
CA SER A 459 -7.61 -7.83 -11.69
C SER A 459 -8.25 -9.17 -12.12
N VAL A 460 -7.51 -9.98 -12.87
CA VAL A 460 -7.87 -11.35 -13.29
C VAL A 460 -7.36 -12.40 -12.29
N ALA A 461 -6.26 -12.15 -11.58
CA ALA A 461 -5.74 -13.03 -10.54
C ALA A 461 -6.55 -12.96 -9.23
N SER A 462 -6.99 -11.76 -8.82
CA SER A 462 -7.85 -11.53 -7.64
C SER A 462 -9.09 -12.45 -7.60
N PRO A 463 -9.93 -12.55 -8.65
CA PRO A 463 -11.12 -13.42 -8.64
C PRO A 463 -10.81 -14.91 -8.69
N VAL A 464 -9.62 -15.31 -9.16
CA VAL A 464 -9.16 -16.70 -9.02
C VAL A 464 -8.96 -17.03 -7.54
N VAL A 465 -8.39 -16.12 -6.75
CA VAL A 465 -8.27 -16.27 -5.29
C VAL A 465 -9.63 -16.10 -4.60
N ALA A 466 -10.45 -15.11 -4.96
CA ALA A 466 -11.76 -14.92 -4.33
C ALA A 466 -12.70 -16.11 -4.58
N GLY A 467 -12.66 -16.69 -5.79
CA GLY A 467 -13.35 -17.94 -6.11
C GLY A 467 -12.81 -19.14 -5.32
N ALA A 468 -11.48 -19.29 -5.23
CA ALA A 468 -10.84 -20.32 -4.42
C ALA A 468 -11.20 -20.18 -2.93
N VAL A 469 -11.16 -18.96 -2.36
CA VAL A 469 -11.58 -18.64 -0.99
C VAL A 469 -13.07 -18.96 -0.77
N SER A 470 -13.93 -18.66 -1.74
CA SER A 470 -15.36 -18.97 -1.63
C SER A 470 -15.63 -20.48 -1.62
N LEU A 471 -14.88 -21.24 -2.45
CA LEU A 471 -14.92 -22.69 -2.45
C LEU A 471 -14.39 -23.27 -1.13
N LEU A 472 -13.24 -22.79 -0.64
CA LEU A 472 -12.64 -23.17 0.65
C LEU A 472 -13.58 -22.88 1.82
N ALA A 473 -14.17 -21.69 1.89
CA ALA A 473 -15.10 -21.29 2.93
C ALA A 473 -16.34 -22.21 2.96
N SER A 474 -16.86 -22.63 1.79
CA SER A 474 -17.96 -23.62 1.73
C SER A 474 -17.52 -25.00 2.25
N ALA A 475 -16.25 -25.36 2.06
CA ALA A 475 -15.70 -26.65 2.49
C ALA A 475 -15.41 -26.73 4.00
N VAL A 476 -15.37 -25.59 4.70
CA VAL A 476 -15.21 -25.51 6.17
C VAL A 476 -16.31 -24.66 6.83
N ILE A 477 -17.48 -24.53 6.21
CA ILE A 477 -18.59 -23.68 6.70
C ILE A 477 -19.09 -24.08 8.10
N ASN A 478 -18.93 -25.35 8.47
CA ASN A 478 -19.19 -25.87 9.82
C ASN A 478 -18.15 -25.46 10.88
N ARG A 479 -17.10 -24.72 10.49
CA ARG A 479 -16.06 -24.13 11.35
C ARG A 479 -16.09 -22.59 11.30
N ALA A 480 -17.19 -21.98 10.84
CA ALA A 480 -17.28 -20.52 10.65
C ALA A 480 -17.15 -19.67 11.94
N ASN A 481 -17.16 -20.28 13.13
CA ASN A 481 -16.79 -19.64 14.40
C ASN A 481 -15.27 -19.56 14.62
N VAL A 482 -14.49 -20.42 13.95
CA VAL A 482 -13.02 -20.46 14.01
C VAL A 482 -12.39 -19.77 12.79
N ILE A 483 -13.06 -19.82 11.63
CA ILE A 483 -12.54 -19.23 10.39
C ILE A 483 -12.91 -17.75 10.27
N ASN A 484 -11.87 -16.93 10.21
CA ASN A 484 -11.86 -15.47 10.10
C ASN A 484 -10.88 -15.00 9.00
N PRO A 485 -10.84 -13.69 8.62
CA PRO A 485 -9.95 -13.18 7.57
C PRO A 485 -8.47 -13.53 7.75
N ALA A 486 -7.91 -13.38 8.96
CA ALA A 486 -6.53 -13.81 9.24
C ALA A 486 -6.34 -15.31 9.01
N SER A 487 -7.20 -16.19 9.54
CA SER A 487 -7.06 -17.64 9.40
C SER A 487 -7.09 -18.11 7.93
N MET A 488 -7.91 -17.47 7.09
CA MET A 488 -7.96 -17.75 5.65
C MET A 488 -6.65 -17.29 4.99
N LYS A 489 -6.22 -16.06 5.26
CA LYS A 489 -4.97 -15.49 4.75
C LYS A 489 -3.75 -16.33 5.17
N GLN A 490 -3.68 -16.72 6.45
CA GLN A 490 -2.69 -17.65 7.00
C GLN A 490 -2.65 -18.97 6.22
N ALA A 491 -3.79 -19.63 6.03
CA ALA A 491 -3.85 -20.92 5.33
C ALA A 491 -3.44 -20.82 3.86
N LEU A 492 -3.75 -19.72 3.17
CA LEU A 492 -3.33 -19.47 1.78
C LEU A 492 -1.82 -19.24 1.66
N MET A 493 -1.22 -18.49 2.58
CA MET A 493 0.22 -18.22 2.60
C MET A 493 1.02 -19.48 3.00
N ALA A 494 0.55 -20.18 4.03
CA ALA A 494 1.10 -21.46 4.50
C ALA A 494 1.00 -22.61 3.48
N SER A 495 0.03 -22.55 2.56
CA SER A 495 -0.14 -23.56 1.51
C SER A 495 0.65 -23.25 0.23
N ALA A 496 1.03 -21.98 0.01
CA ALA A 496 1.60 -21.52 -1.23
C ALA A 496 2.89 -22.25 -1.63
N ARG A 497 3.01 -22.57 -2.93
CA ARG A 497 4.20 -23.19 -3.52
C ARG A 497 5.09 -22.12 -4.13
N ARG A 498 6.25 -21.87 -3.51
CA ARG A 498 7.24 -20.93 -4.02
C ARG A 498 7.68 -21.25 -5.45
N LEU A 499 7.85 -20.19 -6.23
CA LEU A 499 8.43 -20.17 -7.56
C LEU A 499 9.96 -20.08 -7.44
N PRO A 500 10.73 -20.89 -8.19
CA PRO A 500 12.19 -20.86 -8.14
C PRO A 500 12.73 -19.59 -8.80
N GLY A 501 13.76 -18.99 -8.22
CA GLY A 501 14.46 -17.83 -8.79
C GLY A 501 13.74 -16.48 -8.67
N VAL A 502 12.62 -16.41 -7.95
CA VAL A 502 11.77 -15.22 -7.78
C VAL A 502 11.82 -14.74 -6.33
N ASN A 503 11.85 -13.42 -6.08
CA ASN A 503 11.93 -12.89 -4.70
C ASN A 503 10.57 -12.66 -4.03
N MET A 504 10.54 -12.54 -2.70
CA MET A 504 9.30 -12.42 -1.93
C MET A 504 8.47 -11.17 -2.23
N PHE A 505 9.07 -10.09 -2.74
CA PHE A 505 8.33 -8.89 -3.18
C PHE A 505 7.73 -9.03 -4.59
N GLU A 506 8.07 -10.08 -5.33
CA GLU A 506 7.43 -10.46 -6.59
C GLU A 506 6.38 -11.57 -6.42
N GLN A 507 6.61 -12.54 -5.53
CA GLN A 507 5.74 -13.72 -5.37
C GLN A 507 4.97 -13.85 -4.04
N GLY A 508 5.28 -13.04 -3.04
CA GLY A 508 4.83 -13.28 -1.67
C GLY A 508 5.34 -14.60 -1.14
N HIS A 509 4.43 -15.43 -0.62
CA HIS A 509 4.73 -16.82 -0.21
C HIS A 509 4.70 -17.81 -1.39
N GLY A 510 4.28 -17.38 -2.58
CA GLY A 510 4.32 -18.16 -3.82
C GLY A 510 2.95 -18.40 -4.45
N ARG A 511 2.88 -19.41 -5.33
CA ARG A 511 1.68 -19.76 -6.09
C ARG A 511 0.65 -20.47 -5.21
N LEU A 512 -0.60 -20.02 -5.26
CA LEU A 512 -1.76 -20.66 -4.61
C LEU A 512 -1.78 -22.20 -4.74
N ASP A 513 -1.97 -22.88 -3.61
CA ASP A 513 -2.33 -24.30 -3.52
C ASP A 513 -3.67 -24.46 -2.80
N LEU A 514 -4.73 -24.66 -3.59
CA LEU A 514 -6.10 -24.83 -3.11
C LEU A 514 -6.27 -26.10 -2.25
N VAL A 515 -5.55 -27.19 -2.58
CA VAL A 515 -5.72 -28.48 -1.91
C VAL A 515 -4.98 -28.48 -0.57
N LYS A 516 -3.75 -27.94 -0.51
CA LYS A 516 -3.05 -27.76 0.78
C LYS A 516 -3.75 -26.70 1.64
N ALA A 517 -4.32 -25.63 1.07
CA ALA A 517 -5.12 -24.65 1.82
C ALA A 517 -6.34 -25.32 2.51
N TYR A 518 -7.08 -26.17 1.79
CA TYR A 518 -8.21 -26.94 2.35
C TYR A 518 -7.76 -27.85 3.50
N GLN A 519 -6.64 -28.56 3.34
CA GLN A 519 -6.09 -29.43 4.37
C GLN A 519 -5.78 -28.64 5.65
N ILE A 520 -5.09 -27.49 5.53
CA ILE A 520 -4.79 -26.61 6.67
C ILE A 520 -6.08 -26.14 7.34
N LEU A 521 -7.03 -25.56 6.59
CA LEU A 521 -8.29 -25.02 7.13
C LEU A 521 -9.15 -26.08 7.85
N ARG A 522 -9.14 -27.32 7.35
CA ARG A 522 -9.87 -28.44 7.97
C ARG A 522 -9.36 -28.78 9.37
N SER A 523 -8.05 -28.68 9.61
CA SER A 523 -7.41 -28.91 10.92
C SER A 523 -7.08 -27.63 11.70
N TYR A 524 -7.30 -26.45 11.11
CA TYR A 524 -6.86 -25.16 11.64
C TYR A 524 -7.34 -24.90 13.07
N LYS A 525 -6.42 -24.46 13.92
CA LYS A 525 -6.68 -23.97 15.29
C LYS A 525 -6.38 -22.47 15.33
N PRO A 526 -7.14 -21.65 16.09
CA PRO A 526 -6.86 -20.22 16.23
C PRO A 526 -5.42 -20.00 16.70
N GLN A 527 -4.63 -19.29 15.90
CA GLN A 527 -3.21 -19.05 16.17
C GLN A 527 -2.71 -17.75 15.53
N ALA A 528 -1.61 -17.20 16.06
CA ALA A 528 -0.87 -16.14 15.41
C ALA A 528 0.20 -16.71 14.45
N SER A 529 0.63 -15.93 13.47
CA SER A 529 1.74 -16.27 12.56
C SER A 529 2.46 -15.01 12.06
N LEU A 530 3.59 -15.21 11.39
CA LEU A 530 4.47 -14.15 10.91
C LEU A 530 4.66 -14.23 9.39
N SER A 531 4.76 -13.07 8.74
CA SER A 531 5.02 -12.93 7.30
C SER A 531 6.08 -11.84 7.04
N PRO A 532 7.31 -12.19 6.64
CA PRO A 532 7.83 -13.56 6.45
C PRO A 532 7.89 -14.35 7.77
N SER A 533 7.90 -15.70 7.67
CA SER A 533 7.92 -16.60 8.83
C SER A 533 9.32 -16.84 9.42
N TYR A 534 10.37 -16.34 8.78
CA TYR A 534 11.76 -16.34 9.23
C TYR A 534 12.54 -15.22 8.53
N ILE A 535 13.74 -14.92 9.04
CA ILE A 535 14.74 -14.05 8.41
C ILE A 535 15.97 -14.91 8.09
N ASP A 536 16.30 -15.09 6.80
CA ASP A 536 17.53 -15.75 6.36
C ASP A 536 18.23 -14.89 5.32
N LEU A 537 19.19 -14.08 5.75
CA LEU A 537 19.92 -13.15 4.89
C LEU A 537 21.00 -13.86 4.04
N THR A 538 20.94 -15.19 3.95
CA THR A 538 21.73 -15.99 3.01
C THR A 538 20.88 -16.61 1.89
N GLU A 539 19.54 -16.49 1.94
CA GLU A 539 18.63 -17.07 0.94
C GLU A 539 18.35 -16.10 -0.23
N CYS A 540 19.32 -15.90 -1.12
CA CYS A 540 19.08 -15.22 -2.40
C CYS A 540 18.50 -16.17 -3.47
N PRO A 541 17.62 -15.68 -4.37
CA PRO A 541 17.08 -14.31 -4.42
C PRO A 541 15.87 -14.09 -3.48
N TYR A 542 15.37 -15.13 -2.80
CA TYR A 542 14.07 -15.06 -2.09
C TYR A 542 13.98 -13.89 -1.09
N MET A 543 15.04 -13.68 -0.29
CA MET A 543 15.15 -12.65 0.74
C MET A 543 15.84 -11.35 0.25
N TRP A 544 15.82 -11.06 -1.06
CA TRP A 544 16.28 -9.77 -1.61
C TRP A 544 15.39 -8.62 -1.09
N PRO A 545 15.91 -7.40 -0.81
CA PRO A 545 17.31 -6.95 -0.93
C PRO A 545 18.21 -7.35 0.24
N TYR A 546 17.64 -7.83 1.34
CA TYR A 546 18.38 -8.13 2.57
C TYR A 546 19.47 -9.20 2.42
N CYS A 547 19.35 -10.11 1.44
CA CYS A 547 20.38 -11.11 1.14
C CYS A 547 21.50 -10.62 0.19
N SER A 548 21.32 -9.50 -0.52
CA SER A 548 22.34 -9.00 -1.48
C SER A 548 23.56 -8.36 -0.81
N GLN A 549 23.55 -8.19 0.52
CA GLN A 549 24.72 -7.79 1.28
C GLN A 549 24.80 -8.46 2.66
N PRO A 550 25.98 -8.94 3.09
CA PRO A 550 26.21 -9.34 4.47
C PRO A 550 26.30 -8.12 5.38
N ILE A 551 25.99 -8.30 6.67
CA ILE A 551 26.09 -7.23 7.67
C ILE A 551 27.49 -7.18 8.31
N TYR A 552 27.84 -6.04 8.90
CA TYR A 552 29.15 -5.81 9.50
C TYR A 552 29.07 -4.79 10.65
N TYR A 553 30.12 -4.69 11.48
CA TYR A 553 30.11 -3.76 12.63
C TYR A 553 30.26 -2.30 12.18
N GLY A 554 29.35 -1.44 12.67
CA GLY A 554 29.33 0.00 12.39
C GLY A 554 28.44 0.42 11.22
N MET A 555 27.67 -0.50 10.63
CA MET A 555 26.64 -0.20 9.63
C MET A 555 25.35 0.34 10.27
N ILE A 556 24.48 0.98 9.48
CA ILE A 556 23.08 1.20 9.86
C ILE A 556 22.36 -0.16 9.96
N PRO A 557 21.70 -0.49 11.09
CA PRO A 557 21.06 -1.80 11.26
C PRO A 557 20.04 -2.13 10.17
N ALA A 558 20.11 -3.36 9.64
CA ALA A 558 19.17 -3.82 8.62
C ALA A 558 17.80 -4.08 9.25
N ILE A 559 16.76 -3.39 8.79
CA ILE A 559 15.40 -3.50 9.33
C ILE A 559 14.56 -4.41 8.43
N VAL A 560 14.13 -5.56 8.95
CA VAL A 560 13.14 -6.41 8.27
C VAL A 560 11.76 -6.14 8.88
N ASN A 561 10.80 -5.74 8.06
CA ASN A 561 9.43 -5.48 8.49
C ASN A 561 8.51 -6.69 8.26
N ILE A 562 8.01 -7.26 9.35
CA ILE A 562 7.17 -8.47 9.39
C ILE A 562 5.72 -8.10 9.72
N THR A 563 4.78 -8.64 8.95
CA THR A 563 3.35 -8.62 9.30
C THR A 563 3.05 -9.75 10.26
N ILE A 564 2.49 -9.42 11.42
CA ILE A 564 1.86 -10.36 12.35
C ILE A 564 0.43 -10.58 11.85
N LEU A 565 0.01 -11.84 11.69
CA LEU A 565 -1.38 -12.21 11.43
C LEU A 565 -1.96 -12.87 12.67
N ASN A 566 -3.08 -12.38 13.16
CA ASN A 566 -3.75 -12.86 14.36
C ASN A 566 -5.06 -13.59 14.02
N GLY A 567 -4.98 -14.90 13.80
CA GLY A 567 -6.16 -15.73 13.57
C GLY A 567 -6.93 -16.11 14.83
N MET A 568 -6.59 -15.54 16.00
CA MET A 568 -7.22 -15.86 17.28
C MET A 568 -8.51 -15.07 17.57
N GLY A 569 -8.66 -13.85 17.05
CA GLY A 569 -9.83 -12.98 17.26
C GLY A 569 -9.60 -11.57 16.70
N VAL A 570 -10.65 -10.73 16.69
CA VAL A 570 -10.66 -9.37 16.09
C VAL A 570 -9.75 -8.36 16.80
N THR A 571 -9.04 -8.76 17.85
CA THR A 571 -7.89 -8.01 18.35
C THR A 571 -6.90 -8.92 19.03
N GLY A 572 -5.65 -8.50 19.12
CA GLY A 572 -4.66 -9.10 19.99
C GLY A 572 -3.77 -8.02 20.63
N LYS A 573 -2.96 -8.41 21.58
CA LYS A 573 -1.86 -7.61 22.12
C LYS A 573 -0.59 -8.44 22.14
N ILE A 574 0.56 -7.79 22.00
CA ILE A 574 1.86 -8.41 22.30
C ILE A 574 2.06 -8.25 23.81
N VAL A 575 2.06 -9.36 24.56
CA VAL A 575 1.97 -9.35 26.03
C VAL A 575 3.27 -8.88 26.68
N ASP A 576 4.38 -9.46 26.23
CA ASP A 576 5.73 -9.19 26.70
C ASP A 576 6.56 -8.57 25.57
N LYS A 577 7.65 -7.87 25.91
CA LYS A 577 8.60 -7.40 24.90
C LYS A 577 9.17 -8.60 24.10
N PRO A 578 9.27 -8.52 22.76
CA PRO A 578 9.87 -9.59 21.97
C PRO A 578 11.28 -9.95 22.47
N LEU A 579 11.53 -11.25 22.63
CA LEU A 579 12.73 -11.78 23.27
C LEU A 579 13.75 -12.21 22.22
N TRP A 580 14.94 -11.62 22.24
CA TRP A 580 16.06 -12.10 21.43
C TRP A 580 16.71 -13.32 22.08
N GLN A 581 16.74 -14.44 21.36
CA GLN A 581 17.29 -15.71 21.83
C GLN A 581 18.39 -16.21 20.88
N PRO A 582 19.65 -15.76 21.05
CA PRO A 582 20.76 -16.21 20.21
C PRO A 582 21.09 -17.69 20.47
N PHE A 583 21.36 -18.46 19.41
CA PHE A 583 21.86 -19.84 19.55
C PHE A 583 23.37 -19.80 19.81
N THR A 584 23.79 -20.18 21.02
CA THR A 584 25.21 -20.17 21.41
C THR A 584 26.09 -21.02 20.48
N PRO A 585 25.69 -22.24 20.05
CA PRO A 585 26.51 -23.07 19.15
C PRO A 585 26.56 -22.57 17.69
N GLN A 586 25.75 -21.57 17.33
CA GLN A 586 25.76 -20.91 16.02
C GLN A 586 25.96 -19.40 16.15
N TYR A 587 26.82 -18.99 17.08
CA TYR A 587 27.37 -17.63 17.19
C TYR A 587 26.34 -16.50 17.29
N GLY A 588 25.10 -16.77 17.75
CA GLY A 588 24.04 -15.76 17.79
C GLY A 588 24.39 -14.53 18.64
N ASN A 589 25.29 -14.69 19.62
CA ASN A 589 25.85 -13.61 20.44
C ASN A 589 26.70 -12.60 19.67
N HIS A 590 26.99 -12.83 18.38
CA HIS A 590 27.62 -11.87 17.50
C HIS A 590 26.61 -10.90 16.84
N ILE A 591 25.31 -11.16 16.97
CA ILE A 591 24.21 -10.30 16.46
C ILE A 591 23.49 -9.63 17.63
N GLU A 592 23.25 -8.33 17.49
CA GLU A 592 22.43 -7.52 18.39
C GLU A 592 21.12 -7.15 17.67
N ILE A 593 19.97 -7.32 18.33
CA ILE A 593 18.66 -7.06 17.73
C ILE A 593 17.86 -6.06 18.57
N ALA A 594 17.26 -5.08 17.91
CA ALA A 594 16.28 -4.16 18.47
C ALA A 594 14.91 -4.34 17.78
N PHE A 595 13.84 -3.93 18.46
CA PHE A 595 12.46 -4.13 18.00
C PHE A 595 11.65 -2.84 18.03
N SER A 596 10.82 -2.64 17.00
CA SER A 596 9.65 -1.76 17.04
C SER A 596 8.42 -2.58 16.62
N TYR A 597 7.26 -2.37 17.25
CA TYR A 597 6.10 -3.23 17.02
C TYR A 597 4.79 -2.54 17.43
N SER A 598 3.69 -3.01 16.85
CA SER A 598 2.34 -2.64 17.27
C SER A 598 1.98 -3.31 18.60
N ASN A 599 1.77 -2.52 19.66
CA ASN A 599 1.30 -3.03 20.96
C ASN A 599 -0.04 -3.78 20.85
N THR A 600 -0.96 -3.24 20.05
CA THR A 600 -2.27 -3.81 19.72
C THR A 600 -2.26 -4.29 18.28
N LEU A 601 -2.82 -5.47 18.04
CA LEU A 601 -3.13 -6.02 16.74
C LEU A 601 -4.62 -5.73 16.46
N TRP A 602 -4.93 -5.06 15.35
CA TRP A 602 -6.29 -4.65 14.97
C TRP A 602 -6.35 -4.39 13.46
N PRO A 603 -7.40 -4.84 12.74
CA PRO A 603 -8.44 -5.77 13.19
C PRO A 603 -7.98 -7.23 13.21
N TRP A 604 -7.08 -7.65 12.31
CA TRP A 604 -6.60 -9.04 12.25
C TRP A 604 -5.08 -9.15 12.19
N SER A 605 -4.38 -8.02 12.29
CA SER A 605 -2.95 -7.95 12.02
C SER A 605 -2.25 -6.84 12.81
N GLY A 606 -0.92 -6.81 12.69
CA GLY A 606 -0.04 -5.79 13.24
C GLY A 606 1.37 -5.97 12.68
N TYR A 607 2.35 -5.22 13.19
CA TYR A 607 3.72 -5.26 12.68
C TYR A 607 4.75 -5.57 13.76
N LEU A 608 5.86 -6.17 13.31
CA LEU A 608 7.12 -6.31 14.03
C LEU A 608 8.25 -5.90 13.08
N ALA A 609 8.92 -4.81 13.39
CA ALA A 609 10.17 -4.39 12.78
C ALA A 609 11.34 -5.02 13.57
N VAL A 610 12.20 -5.77 12.89
CA VAL A 610 13.40 -6.39 13.47
C VAL A 610 14.62 -5.69 12.92
N ALA A 611 15.25 -4.84 13.74
CA ALA A 611 16.47 -4.11 13.39
C ALA A 611 17.70 -4.93 13.82
N ILE A 612 18.52 -5.34 12.86
CA ILE A 612 19.63 -6.29 13.04
C ILE A 612 20.97 -5.57 12.92
N SER A 613 21.80 -5.68 13.95
CA SER A 613 23.16 -5.11 14.03
C SER A 613 24.19 -6.19 14.35
N VAL A 614 25.47 -5.90 14.09
CA VAL A 614 26.61 -6.74 14.49
C VAL A 614 27.18 -6.22 15.80
N SER A 615 27.41 -7.12 16.76
CA SER A 615 28.04 -6.76 18.03
C SER A 615 29.48 -6.30 17.85
N LYS A 616 29.95 -5.42 18.74
CA LYS A 616 31.36 -4.98 18.74
C LYS A 616 32.36 -6.13 18.88
N SER A 617 31.96 -7.25 19.48
CA SER A 617 32.77 -8.47 19.60
C SER A 617 33.13 -9.13 18.26
N ALA A 618 32.33 -8.87 17.22
CA ALA A 618 32.40 -9.51 15.91
C ALA A 618 32.93 -8.60 14.79
N ALA A 619 33.48 -7.42 15.13
CA ALA A 619 33.91 -6.41 14.14
C ALA A 619 34.99 -6.89 13.15
N SER A 620 35.76 -7.93 13.52
CA SER A 620 36.74 -8.61 12.67
C SER A 620 36.43 -10.10 12.47
N TRP A 621 35.16 -10.51 12.59
CA TRP A 621 34.72 -11.89 12.43
C TRP A 621 34.03 -12.09 11.06
N GLU A 622 34.22 -13.26 10.45
CA GLU A 622 33.40 -13.72 9.32
C GLU A 622 32.69 -15.02 9.68
N GLY A 623 31.41 -15.13 9.32
CA GLY A 623 30.66 -16.37 9.50
C GLY A 623 29.16 -16.21 9.31
N ILE A 624 28.42 -17.23 9.75
CA ILE A 624 26.96 -17.20 9.81
C ILE A 624 26.56 -17.27 11.29
N ALA A 625 25.87 -16.25 11.77
CA ALA A 625 25.33 -16.20 13.14
C ALA A 625 23.81 -16.40 13.13
N GLN A 626 23.27 -17.08 14.15
CA GLN A 626 21.87 -17.51 14.20
C GLN A 626 21.23 -17.38 15.58
N GLY A 627 19.92 -17.15 15.59
CA GLY A 627 19.08 -17.16 16.80
C GLY A 627 17.60 -17.26 16.43
N GLN A 628 16.74 -16.97 17.40
CA GLN A 628 15.31 -16.79 17.17
C GLN A 628 14.78 -15.57 17.95
N VAL A 629 13.76 -14.91 17.41
CA VAL A 629 12.94 -13.96 18.17
C VAL A 629 11.68 -14.69 18.61
N THR A 630 11.36 -14.65 19.89
CA THR A 630 10.12 -15.22 20.44
C THR A 630 9.22 -14.10 20.93
N LEU A 631 7.92 -14.15 20.58
CA LEU A 631 6.91 -13.21 21.09
C LEU A 631 5.60 -13.93 21.43
N THR A 632 4.97 -13.46 22.50
CA THR A 632 3.69 -13.97 23.02
C THR A 632 2.58 -13.01 22.63
N ILE A 633 1.62 -13.50 21.85
CA ILE A 633 0.43 -12.77 21.44
C ILE A 633 -0.77 -13.31 22.20
N GLU A 634 -1.59 -12.43 22.75
CA GLU A 634 -2.85 -12.78 23.44
C GLU A 634 -4.02 -12.05 22.78
N SER A 635 -5.08 -12.79 22.48
CA SER A 635 -6.40 -12.26 22.11
C SER A 635 -7.39 -12.43 23.26
N PRO A 636 -8.41 -11.55 23.37
CA PRO A 636 -9.58 -11.83 24.19
C PRO A 636 -10.20 -13.20 23.86
N ALA A 637 -10.98 -13.71 24.80
CA ALA A 637 -11.85 -14.85 24.57
C ALA A 637 -12.93 -14.50 23.50
N GLU A 638 -13.32 -15.45 22.65
CA GLU A 638 -14.53 -15.30 21.80
C GLU A 638 -15.77 -15.89 22.51
N ASP A 639 -16.95 -15.68 21.93
CA ASP A 639 -18.25 -16.07 22.50
C ASP A 639 -18.27 -17.50 23.05
N GLY A 640 -18.39 -17.63 24.38
CA GLY A 640 -18.46 -18.92 25.08
C GLY A 640 -17.14 -19.43 25.67
N GLU A 641 -16.06 -18.64 25.64
CA GLU A 641 -14.79 -18.92 26.32
C GLU A 641 -14.59 -17.96 27.51
N ASP A 642 -14.13 -18.47 28.67
CA ASP A 642 -13.83 -17.66 29.86
C ASP A 642 -12.37 -17.16 29.92
N THR A 643 -11.50 -17.64 29.03
CA THR A 643 -10.03 -17.44 29.08
C THR A 643 -9.49 -16.85 27.79
N PRO A 644 -8.58 -15.85 27.84
CA PRO A 644 -7.88 -15.34 26.67
C PRO A 644 -7.18 -16.44 25.86
N ARG A 645 -7.11 -16.25 24.53
CA ARG A 645 -6.39 -17.13 23.61
C ARG A 645 -4.94 -16.67 23.48
N THR A 646 -3.97 -17.54 23.72
CA THR A 646 -2.54 -17.20 23.67
C THR A 646 -1.80 -18.02 22.61
N SER A 647 -1.00 -17.34 21.79
CA SER A 647 -0.15 -17.95 20.76
C SER A 647 1.28 -17.42 20.89
N ILE A 648 2.23 -18.33 21.12
CA ILE A 648 3.67 -18.02 21.13
C ILE A 648 4.21 -18.31 19.73
N VAL A 649 4.71 -17.29 19.04
CA VAL A 649 5.34 -17.43 17.72
C VAL A 649 6.85 -17.22 17.81
N LYS A 650 7.58 -17.92 16.94
CA LYS A 650 9.04 -17.88 16.85
C LYS A 650 9.44 -17.50 15.43
N LEU A 651 10.36 -16.55 15.32
CA LEU A 651 10.95 -16.08 14.07
C LEU A 651 12.43 -16.51 14.07
N PRO A 652 12.83 -17.55 13.33
CA PRO A 652 14.24 -17.86 13.13
C PRO A 652 14.96 -16.70 12.45
N VAL A 653 16.17 -16.38 12.92
CA VAL A 653 17.02 -15.32 12.35
C VAL A 653 18.39 -15.92 12.04
N LYS A 654 18.80 -15.84 10.77
CA LYS A 654 20.07 -16.34 10.25
C LYS A 654 20.71 -15.31 9.32
N VAL A 655 21.97 -14.96 9.58
CA VAL A 655 22.63 -13.83 8.90
C VAL A 655 24.10 -14.13 8.62
N LYS A 656 24.60 -13.72 7.45
CA LYS A 656 26.06 -13.66 7.18
C LYS A 656 26.64 -12.36 7.74
N VAL A 657 27.66 -12.50 8.58
CA VAL A 657 28.48 -11.38 9.11
C VAL A 657 29.84 -11.40 8.42
N ILE A 658 30.40 -10.24 8.14
CA ILE A 658 31.78 -10.04 7.67
C ILE A 658 32.52 -8.97 8.52
N PRO A 659 33.86 -8.92 8.46
CA PRO A 659 34.63 -7.81 9.00
C PRO A 659 34.22 -6.47 8.36
N THR A 660 34.29 -5.38 9.12
CA THR A 660 33.92 -4.03 8.64
C THR A 660 34.66 -3.65 7.34
N PRO A 661 33.95 -3.41 6.22
CA PRO A 661 34.57 -3.07 4.93
C PRO A 661 35.40 -1.78 4.94
N PRO A 662 36.36 -1.63 4.01
CA PRO A 662 37.09 -0.39 3.81
C PRO A 662 36.15 0.81 3.65
N ARG A 663 36.47 1.94 4.29
CA ARG A 663 35.57 3.12 4.33
C ARG A 663 35.17 3.62 2.94
N GLY A 664 36.09 3.63 1.96
CA GLY A 664 35.82 3.97 0.56
C GLY A 664 34.93 2.98 -0.22
N LYS A 665 34.52 1.86 0.38
CA LYS A 665 33.47 0.98 -0.16
C LYS A 665 32.16 1.06 0.62
N ARG A 666 32.02 1.98 1.60
CA ARG A 666 30.80 2.21 2.38
C ARG A 666 30.13 3.51 1.94
N VAL A 667 28.99 3.38 1.26
CA VAL A 667 28.17 4.46 0.70
C VAL A 667 26.88 4.58 1.50
N LEU A 668 26.49 5.80 1.83
CA LEU A 668 25.25 6.09 2.54
C LEU A 668 24.27 6.76 1.56
N TRP A 669 23.12 6.15 1.32
CA TRP A 669 22.02 6.75 0.55
C TRP A 669 21.17 7.59 1.50
N ASP A 670 20.99 8.86 1.17
CA ASP A 670 20.03 9.72 1.87
C ASP A 670 18.60 9.36 1.46
N GLN A 671 17.80 8.84 2.40
CA GLN A 671 16.37 8.59 2.21
C GLN A 671 15.51 9.58 2.99
N TYR A 672 16.11 10.31 3.93
CA TYR A 672 15.38 11.18 4.84
C TYR A 672 14.92 12.44 4.12
N HIS A 673 15.62 12.87 3.08
CA HIS A 673 15.25 14.04 2.27
C HIS A 673 14.48 13.71 0.98
N ASN A 674 14.12 12.45 0.75
CA ASN A 674 13.11 12.14 -0.26
C ASN A 674 11.68 12.29 0.29
N LEU A 675 10.75 12.79 -0.50
CA LEU A 675 9.32 12.83 -0.18
C LEU A 675 8.59 11.66 -0.84
N ARG A 676 7.41 11.33 -0.31
CA ARG A 676 6.62 10.22 -0.83
C ARG A 676 5.22 10.69 -1.18
N TYR A 677 4.76 10.29 -2.36
CA TYR A 677 3.39 10.45 -2.80
C TYR A 677 2.45 9.36 -2.25
N PRO A 678 1.17 9.67 -1.94
CA PRO A 678 0.60 11.00 -1.70
C PRO A 678 1.13 11.58 -0.37
N PRO A 679 1.08 12.93 -0.14
CA PRO A 679 -0.15 13.72 -0.30
C PRO A 679 -0.03 15.06 -1.06
N GLY A 680 1.14 15.43 -1.58
CA GLY A 680 1.38 16.67 -2.37
C GLY A 680 1.74 16.38 -3.82
N TYR A 681 1.71 17.38 -4.72
CA TYR A 681 2.16 17.18 -6.11
C TYR A 681 3.68 17.31 -6.18
N PHE A 682 4.35 16.16 -6.23
CA PHE A 682 5.75 16.02 -6.58
C PHE A 682 5.83 15.53 -8.04
N PRO A 683 6.29 16.38 -8.98
CA PRO A 683 6.37 16.03 -10.38
C PRO A 683 7.64 15.23 -10.70
N ARG A 684 7.56 14.30 -11.65
CA ARG A 684 8.72 13.51 -12.08
C ARG A 684 9.85 14.38 -12.65
N ASP A 685 11.08 13.85 -12.56
CA ASP A 685 12.33 14.32 -13.18
C ASP A 685 12.06 14.72 -14.64
N ASN A 686 11.53 13.77 -15.43
CA ASN A 686 11.48 13.93 -16.87
C ASN A 686 10.26 14.70 -17.36
N LEU A 687 10.42 15.99 -17.66
CA LEU A 687 9.35 16.86 -18.19
C LEU A 687 8.79 16.42 -19.56
N ARG A 688 9.35 15.39 -20.22
CA ARG A 688 8.73 14.74 -21.38
C ARG A 688 7.58 13.79 -20.98
N MET A 689 7.50 13.32 -19.73
CA MET A 689 6.54 12.31 -19.23
C MET A 689 5.13 12.85 -18.90
N LYS A 690 4.53 13.56 -19.85
CA LYS A 690 3.26 14.30 -19.69
C LYS A 690 2.00 13.46 -19.40
N ASN A 691 2.07 12.13 -19.48
CA ASN A 691 0.94 11.23 -19.29
C ASN A 691 0.87 10.59 -17.89
N ASP A 692 1.96 10.66 -17.12
CA ASP A 692 2.04 10.21 -15.72
C ASP A 692 2.96 11.19 -14.98
N PRO A 693 2.45 12.39 -14.64
CA PRO A 693 3.28 13.51 -14.20
C PRO A 693 3.73 13.41 -12.74
N LEU A 694 3.23 12.43 -11.99
CA LEU A 694 3.44 12.26 -10.55
C LEU A 694 4.49 11.18 -10.32
N ASP A 695 5.41 11.37 -9.38
CA ASP A 695 6.21 10.23 -8.93
C ASP A 695 5.51 9.42 -7.84
N TRP A 696 5.22 8.16 -8.18
CA TRP A 696 4.56 7.19 -7.32
C TRP A 696 5.55 6.21 -6.68
N ASN A 697 6.81 6.22 -7.13
CA ASN A 697 7.78 5.17 -6.83
C ASN A 697 8.52 5.40 -5.50
N GLY A 698 8.47 6.62 -4.96
CA GLY A 698 8.89 6.95 -3.59
C GLY A 698 10.40 6.81 -3.37
N ASP A 699 11.15 6.95 -4.48
CA ASP A 699 12.52 7.46 -4.54
C ASP A 699 13.45 6.78 -3.56
N HIS A 700 13.44 5.45 -3.69
CA HIS A 700 14.12 4.54 -2.81
C HIS A 700 15.05 3.63 -3.60
N ILE A 701 16.20 3.38 -3.02
CA ILE A 701 17.26 2.50 -3.55
C ILE A 701 16.85 1.02 -3.78
N HIS A 702 15.58 0.67 -3.56
CA HIS A 702 15.00 -0.65 -3.79
C HIS A 702 13.68 -0.61 -4.62
N THR A 703 13.19 0.56 -5.04
CA THR A 703 11.98 0.71 -5.87
C THR A 703 12.34 1.09 -7.31
N ASN A 704 12.66 2.36 -7.55
CA ASN A 704 13.02 2.93 -8.85
C ASN A 704 14.54 3.04 -9.06
N PHE A 705 15.32 3.35 -8.01
CA PHE A 705 16.79 3.30 -8.07
C PHE A 705 17.37 1.87 -7.89
N LYS A 706 16.58 0.85 -8.25
CA LYS A 706 16.88 -0.57 -7.97
C LYS A 706 18.10 -1.08 -8.73
N ASP A 707 18.23 -0.77 -10.02
CA ASP A 707 19.32 -1.33 -10.83
C ASP A 707 20.63 -0.58 -10.56
N MET A 708 20.57 0.70 -10.20
CA MET A 708 21.69 1.43 -9.58
C MET A 708 22.20 0.69 -8.33
N TYR A 709 21.30 0.28 -7.41
CA TYR A 709 21.69 -0.53 -6.26
C TYR A 709 22.34 -1.86 -6.67
N GLN A 710 21.75 -2.58 -7.63
CA GLN A 710 22.30 -3.85 -8.10
C GLN A 710 23.66 -3.68 -8.78
N HIS A 711 23.89 -2.57 -9.49
CA HIS A 711 25.18 -2.16 -10.03
C HIS A 711 26.20 -1.89 -8.92
N LEU A 712 25.91 -0.99 -7.98
CA LEU A 712 26.79 -0.66 -6.85
C LEU A 712 27.17 -1.90 -6.02
N ARG A 713 26.21 -2.78 -5.75
CA ARG A 713 26.42 -4.06 -5.07
C ARG A 713 27.34 -5.01 -5.85
N THR A 714 27.31 -4.95 -7.18
CA THR A 714 28.18 -5.72 -8.09
C THR A 714 29.58 -5.12 -8.20
N SER A 715 29.71 -3.79 -8.25
CA SER A 715 30.96 -3.03 -8.11
C SER A 715 31.56 -3.07 -6.68
N GLY A 716 31.02 -3.92 -5.80
CA GLY A 716 31.58 -4.23 -4.48
C GLY A 716 31.38 -3.16 -3.42
N TYR A 717 30.50 -2.18 -3.64
CA TYR A 717 30.10 -1.21 -2.63
C TYR A 717 29.08 -1.80 -1.65
N PHE A 718 29.09 -1.27 -0.43
CA PHE A 718 28.09 -1.47 0.62
C PHE A 718 27.24 -0.22 0.68
N VAL A 719 25.92 -0.38 0.61
CA VAL A 719 24.99 0.73 0.47
C VAL A 719 23.87 0.59 1.49
N GLU A 720 23.66 1.65 2.27
CA GLU A 720 22.79 1.67 3.44
C GLU A 720 21.85 2.88 3.38
N VAL A 721 20.67 2.74 3.98
CA VAL A 721 19.54 3.67 3.83
C VAL A 721 19.45 4.57 5.06
N LEU A 722 19.65 5.87 4.88
CA LEU A 722 19.56 6.86 5.95
C LEU A 722 18.12 7.39 6.10
N GLY A 723 17.30 6.72 6.92
CA GLY A 723 15.95 7.16 7.28
C GLY A 723 15.90 8.15 8.47
N SER A 724 16.89 9.04 8.61
CA SER A 724 16.98 10.02 9.71
C SER A 724 17.88 11.21 9.36
N PRO A 725 17.73 12.38 10.00
CA PRO A 725 18.59 13.54 9.75
C PRO A 725 20.10 13.27 9.78
N PHE A 726 20.89 14.07 9.05
CA PHE A 726 22.35 14.02 9.00
C PHE A 726 23.01 14.20 10.37
N THR A 727 22.31 14.77 11.35
CA THR A 727 22.76 14.86 12.75
C THR A 727 22.88 13.49 13.44
N CYS A 728 22.26 12.44 12.89
CA CYS A 728 22.10 11.15 13.56
C CYS A 728 23.12 10.05 13.16
N PHE A 729 23.90 10.22 12.08
CA PHE A 729 24.88 9.22 11.64
C PHE A 729 26.34 9.60 11.92
N ASP A 730 27.18 8.60 12.21
CA ASP A 730 28.64 8.75 12.33
C ASP A 730 29.32 8.68 10.94
N ALA A 731 29.71 9.84 10.42
CA ALA A 731 30.39 9.95 9.13
C ALA A 731 31.78 9.29 9.06
N LYS A 732 32.34 8.84 10.18
CA LYS A 732 33.57 8.02 10.20
C LYS A 732 33.31 6.61 9.64
N GLN A 733 32.05 6.17 9.59
CA GLN A 733 31.67 4.87 9.01
C GLN A 733 31.57 4.89 7.48
N TYR A 734 31.25 6.03 6.87
CA TYR A 734 30.97 6.11 5.43
C TYR A 734 32.06 6.86 4.69
N GLY A 735 32.45 6.38 3.52
CA GLY A 735 33.36 7.09 2.62
C GLY A 735 32.64 8.18 1.84
N THR A 736 31.39 7.92 1.45
CA THR A 736 30.56 8.85 0.66
C THR A 736 29.11 8.86 1.13
N LEU A 737 28.56 10.05 1.30
CA LEU A 737 27.12 10.30 1.31
C LEU A 737 26.66 10.55 -0.13
N LEU A 738 25.61 9.88 -0.56
CA LEU A 738 24.98 10.01 -1.86
C LEU A 738 23.59 10.60 -1.64
N VAL A 739 23.40 11.83 -2.14
CA VAL A 739 22.12 12.56 -2.13
C VAL A 739 21.61 12.54 -3.56
N VAL A 740 20.40 12.02 -3.78
CA VAL A 740 19.76 11.92 -5.09
C VAL A 740 18.32 12.41 -4.98
N ASP A 741 17.95 13.32 -5.87
CA ASP A 741 16.61 13.88 -6.03
C ASP A 741 15.85 14.20 -4.72
N SER A 742 16.46 15.03 -3.86
CA SER A 742 15.85 15.42 -2.59
C SER A 742 14.79 16.51 -2.78
N GLU A 743 13.52 16.20 -2.56
CA GLU A 743 12.37 17.13 -2.65
C GLU A 743 12.07 17.83 -1.31
N GLU A 744 12.72 17.40 -0.21
CA GLU A 744 12.56 17.93 1.15
C GLU A 744 13.53 19.10 1.46
N GLU A 745 13.25 19.81 2.56
CA GLU A 745 14.11 20.84 3.17
C GLU A 745 15.13 20.26 4.16
N PHE A 746 16.26 20.94 4.41
CA PHE A 746 17.27 20.52 5.39
C PHE A 746 17.21 21.33 6.69
N PHE A 747 17.41 20.71 7.85
CA PHE A 747 17.53 21.45 9.12
C PHE A 747 18.84 22.27 9.16
N PRO A 748 18.85 23.49 9.75
CA PRO A 748 20.08 24.29 9.87
C PRO A 748 21.24 23.56 10.57
N GLU A 749 20.93 22.70 11.54
CA GLU A 749 21.90 21.84 12.24
C GLU A 749 22.59 20.86 11.29
N GLU A 750 21.89 20.32 10.29
CA GLU A 750 22.42 19.38 9.31
C GLU A 750 23.40 20.04 8.35
N ILE A 751 23.08 21.26 7.90
CA ILE A 751 23.96 22.08 7.06
C ILE A 751 25.31 22.31 7.78
N VAL A 752 25.25 22.64 9.09
CA VAL A 752 26.44 22.79 9.94
C VAL A 752 27.14 21.44 10.21
N LYS A 753 26.40 20.34 10.30
CA LYS A 753 26.94 18.98 10.49
C LYS A 753 27.69 18.51 9.23
N LEU A 754 27.07 18.60 8.06
CA LEU A 754 27.63 18.10 6.80
C LEU A 754 28.93 18.83 6.45
N LYS A 755 28.98 20.16 6.58
CA LYS A 755 30.23 20.93 6.43
C LYS A 755 31.35 20.42 7.34
N ARG A 756 31.02 20.09 8.60
CA ARG A 756 31.99 19.55 9.57
C ARG A 756 32.47 18.16 9.15
N ASP A 757 31.58 17.31 8.65
CA ASP A 757 31.92 15.95 8.22
C ASP A 757 32.77 15.94 6.95
N ILE A 758 32.48 16.82 5.98
CA ILE A 758 33.32 17.04 4.80
C ILE A 758 34.72 17.47 5.23
N ALA A 759 34.84 18.42 6.16
CA ALA A 759 36.14 18.82 6.72
C ALA A 759 36.86 17.68 7.48
N ASN A 760 36.16 16.61 7.87
CA ASN A 760 36.70 15.40 8.53
C ASN A 760 36.78 14.18 7.59
N GLY A 761 36.67 14.36 6.27
CA GLY A 761 36.91 13.30 5.29
C GLY A 761 35.68 12.58 4.77
N LEU A 762 34.44 13.03 5.02
CA LEU A 762 33.24 12.49 4.36
C LEU A 762 33.08 13.11 2.97
N SER A 763 33.17 12.32 1.91
CA SER A 763 32.84 12.80 0.57
C SER A 763 31.33 12.86 0.36
N VAL A 764 30.86 13.74 -0.51
CA VAL A 764 29.45 13.91 -0.86
C VAL A 764 29.31 13.91 -2.37
N VAL A 765 28.37 13.13 -2.89
CA VAL A 765 27.98 13.14 -4.30
C VAL A 765 26.51 13.51 -4.35
N VAL A 766 26.19 14.60 -5.05
CA VAL A 766 24.82 15.08 -5.26
C VAL A 766 24.44 14.84 -6.71
N PHE A 767 23.39 14.05 -6.91
CA PHE A 767 22.57 14.05 -8.13
C PHE A 767 21.33 14.88 -7.82
N ALA A 768 21.08 15.92 -8.62
CA ALA A 768 19.95 16.82 -8.46
C ALA A 768 19.16 16.88 -9.78
N ASP A 769 17.97 17.47 -9.77
CA ASP A 769 17.11 17.49 -10.95
C ASP A 769 16.51 18.88 -11.22
N TRP A 770 15.49 18.99 -12.08
CA TRP A 770 14.93 20.29 -12.45
C TRP A 770 14.22 21.00 -11.30
N TYR A 771 14.41 22.32 -11.26
CA TYR A 771 13.55 23.23 -10.50
C TYR A 771 13.37 24.53 -11.28
N ASN A 772 12.15 24.84 -11.68
CA ASN A 772 11.84 26.14 -12.29
C ASN A 772 10.40 26.58 -11.99
N VAL A 773 10.24 27.70 -11.28
CA VAL A 773 8.94 28.22 -10.84
C VAL A 773 7.99 28.52 -12.01
N SER A 774 8.50 28.94 -13.17
CA SER A 774 7.66 29.19 -14.35
C SER A 774 7.14 27.89 -14.96
N VAL A 775 8.00 26.86 -15.04
CA VAL A 775 7.62 25.50 -15.48
C VAL A 775 6.62 24.88 -14.51
N MET A 776 6.88 24.90 -13.19
CA MET A 776 5.99 24.39 -12.15
C MET A 776 4.58 24.97 -12.28
N ARG A 777 4.46 26.31 -12.42
CA ARG A 777 3.16 26.99 -12.61
C ARG A 777 2.46 26.64 -13.93
N LYS A 778 3.16 26.05 -14.91
CA LYS A 778 2.63 25.61 -16.22
C LYS A 778 2.27 24.12 -16.28
N VAL A 779 2.94 23.24 -15.53
CA VAL A 779 2.66 21.78 -15.50
C VAL A 779 1.57 21.36 -14.49
N LYS A 780 0.83 22.33 -13.94
CA LYS A 780 -0.36 22.09 -13.12
C LYS A 780 -1.50 21.44 -13.91
N PHE A 781 -2.28 20.59 -13.25
CA PHE A 781 -3.48 19.96 -13.82
C PHE A 781 -4.72 20.22 -12.95
N TYR A 782 -5.90 20.09 -13.55
CA TYR A 782 -7.16 20.09 -12.81
C TYR A 782 -7.61 18.64 -12.61
N ASP A 783 -7.75 18.22 -11.36
CA ASP A 783 -8.32 16.91 -11.05
C ASP A 783 -9.85 17.04 -10.95
N GLU A 784 -10.56 16.29 -11.79
CA GLU A 784 -12.03 16.25 -11.79
C GLU A 784 -12.61 15.58 -10.53
N ASN A 785 -11.81 14.77 -9.82
CA ASN A 785 -12.23 14.03 -8.63
C ASN A 785 -12.25 14.92 -7.38
N THR A 786 -11.13 15.55 -7.01
CA THR A 786 -11.10 16.56 -5.93
C THR A 786 -11.71 17.89 -6.34
N ARG A 787 -11.89 18.13 -7.65
CA ARG A 787 -12.31 19.41 -8.28
C ARG A 787 -11.35 20.57 -8.02
N GLN A 788 -10.07 20.26 -7.85
CA GLN A 788 -9.02 21.23 -7.51
C GLN A 788 -7.90 21.28 -8.55
N TRP A 789 -7.23 22.43 -8.62
CA TRP A 789 -5.99 22.58 -9.37
C TRP A 789 -4.81 22.08 -8.54
N TRP A 790 -4.23 20.95 -8.95
CA TRP A 790 -2.98 20.45 -8.39
C TRP A 790 -1.82 21.21 -9.05
N MET A 791 -1.03 21.92 -8.24
CA MET A 791 0.18 22.61 -8.66
C MET A 791 1.38 21.98 -7.94
N PRO A 792 2.56 21.82 -8.60
CA PRO A 792 3.73 21.25 -7.95
C PRO A 792 4.13 21.99 -6.68
N ASP A 793 4.46 21.27 -5.61
CA ASP A 793 4.96 21.89 -4.38
C ASP A 793 6.46 22.21 -4.46
N THR A 794 7.20 21.51 -5.32
CA THR A 794 8.59 21.76 -5.74
C THR A 794 8.79 21.36 -7.22
N GLY A 795 10.03 21.37 -7.74
CA GLY A 795 10.40 20.76 -9.03
C GLY A 795 10.43 19.24 -8.95
N GLY A 796 11.36 18.57 -9.64
CA GLY A 796 11.79 17.23 -9.21
C GLY A 796 12.50 17.41 -7.86
N ALA A 797 13.79 17.73 -7.91
CA ALA A 797 14.54 18.16 -6.74
C ALA A 797 14.07 19.52 -6.15
N ASN A 798 14.15 19.67 -4.83
CA ASN A 798 14.09 20.95 -4.13
C ASN A 798 15.46 21.65 -4.20
N ILE A 799 15.78 22.19 -5.39
CA ILE A 799 17.03 22.91 -5.63
C ILE A 799 17.27 24.09 -4.65
N PRO A 800 16.27 24.89 -4.23
CA PRO A 800 16.47 25.89 -3.17
C PRO A 800 17.01 25.30 -1.86
N ALA A 801 16.51 24.14 -1.42
CA ALA A 801 17.00 23.45 -0.22
C ALA A 801 18.42 22.90 -0.42
N LEU A 802 18.71 22.27 -1.55
CA LEU A 802 20.06 21.82 -1.92
C LEU A 802 21.05 22.99 -1.99
N ASN A 803 20.61 24.15 -2.47
CA ASN A 803 21.43 25.37 -2.50
C ASN A 803 21.74 25.89 -1.09
N ASP A 804 20.81 25.84 -0.15
CA ASP A 804 21.08 26.20 1.25
C ASP A 804 22.04 25.20 1.93
N LEU A 805 21.94 23.90 1.59
CA LEU A 805 22.87 22.86 2.03
C LEU A 805 24.30 23.08 1.47
N LEU A 806 24.41 23.51 0.21
CA LEU A 806 25.67 23.67 -0.53
C LEU A 806 26.31 25.07 -0.38
N ALA A 807 25.54 26.10 -0.01
CA ALA A 807 26.02 27.47 0.18
C ALA A 807 27.27 27.59 1.10
N PRO A 808 27.41 26.83 2.20
CA PRO A 808 28.61 26.89 3.05
C PRO A 808 29.90 26.39 2.38
N LEU A 809 29.81 25.79 1.19
CA LEU A 809 30.91 25.29 0.36
C LEU A 809 31.18 26.20 -0.86
N GLY A 810 30.42 27.30 -1.03
CA GLY A 810 30.51 28.18 -2.20
C GLY A 810 29.88 27.60 -3.47
N MET A 811 28.93 26.66 -3.31
CA MET A 811 28.32 25.89 -4.39
C MET A 811 26.82 26.16 -4.50
N ALA A 812 26.27 26.12 -5.72
CA ALA A 812 24.82 26.17 -5.98
C ALA A 812 24.48 25.70 -7.41
N PHE A 813 23.28 25.17 -7.60
CA PHE A 813 22.60 24.96 -8.89
C PHE A 813 21.71 26.16 -9.28
N SER A 814 21.28 26.21 -10.54
CA SER A 814 20.45 27.26 -11.14
C SER A 814 18.96 26.89 -11.19
N ASP A 815 18.13 27.80 -11.72
CA ASP A 815 16.72 27.53 -12.09
C ASP A 815 16.57 27.04 -13.55
N GLN A 816 17.67 26.91 -14.31
CA GLN A 816 17.63 26.66 -15.74
C GLN A 816 17.62 25.16 -16.03
N VAL A 817 16.64 24.73 -16.84
CA VAL A 817 16.31 23.32 -17.08
C VAL A 817 16.73 22.93 -18.50
N TYR A 818 17.49 21.84 -18.64
CA TYR A 818 18.15 21.45 -19.90
C TYR A 818 17.86 20.01 -20.33
N GLU A 819 18.00 19.74 -21.63
CA GLU A 819 18.04 18.36 -22.15
C GLU A 819 19.03 18.18 -23.30
N GLY A 820 19.48 16.94 -23.54
CA GLY A 820 20.13 16.57 -24.80
C GLY A 820 21.08 15.38 -24.71
N ASP A 821 21.28 14.70 -25.84
CA ASP A 821 22.33 13.71 -26.02
C ASP A 821 23.72 14.37 -25.97
N PHE A 822 24.65 13.76 -25.25
CA PHE A 822 26.07 14.13 -25.24
C PHE A 822 26.95 12.88 -25.10
N THR A 823 28.27 13.04 -25.08
CA THR A 823 29.22 11.92 -24.98
C THR A 823 30.34 12.23 -24.01
N PHE A 824 30.69 11.29 -23.14
CA PHE A 824 31.97 11.28 -22.43
C PHE A 824 32.85 10.19 -23.03
N GLY A 825 33.77 10.58 -23.92
CA GLY A 825 34.57 9.64 -24.69
C GLY A 825 33.68 8.69 -25.49
N ASP A 826 33.85 7.38 -25.27
CA ASP A 826 33.03 6.33 -25.89
C ASP A 826 31.67 6.11 -25.22
N HIS A 827 31.37 6.78 -24.09
CA HIS A 827 30.10 6.66 -23.39
C HIS A 827 29.07 7.67 -23.94
N GLU A 828 28.03 7.16 -24.60
CA GLU A 828 26.83 7.94 -24.88
C GLU A 828 26.06 8.27 -23.58
N MET A 829 25.68 9.52 -23.42
CA MET A 829 24.81 10.01 -22.35
C MET A 829 23.61 10.78 -22.94
N TYR A 830 22.64 11.05 -22.09
CA TYR A 830 21.50 11.92 -22.36
C TYR A 830 21.18 12.66 -21.07
N TYR A 831 21.17 13.99 -21.12
CA TYR A 831 20.76 14.86 -20.02
C TYR A 831 19.24 14.92 -20.02
N ALA A 832 18.61 14.39 -18.98
CA ALA A 832 17.17 14.21 -18.89
C ALA A 832 16.55 15.25 -17.96
N SER A 833 16.15 16.40 -18.53
CA SER A 833 15.54 17.51 -17.77
C SER A 833 16.43 18.14 -16.69
N GLY A 834 17.72 17.84 -16.60
CA GLY A 834 18.56 18.32 -15.51
C GLY A 834 18.72 19.85 -15.36
N THR A 835 19.05 20.29 -14.15
CA THR A 835 19.50 21.66 -13.82
C THR A 835 20.98 21.90 -14.22
N SER A 836 21.47 23.13 -14.13
CA SER A 836 22.90 23.47 -14.31
C SER A 836 23.52 24.07 -13.04
N ILE A 837 24.84 23.98 -12.92
CA ILE A 837 25.59 24.53 -11.78
C ILE A 837 25.69 26.06 -11.92
N ALA A 838 25.14 26.82 -10.96
CA ALA A 838 25.18 28.28 -10.93
C ALA A 838 26.43 28.86 -10.25
N ARG A 839 26.99 28.15 -9.26
CA ARG A 839 28.18 28.57 -8.49
C ARG A 839 29.05 27.36 -8.18
N PHE A 840 30.36 27.50 -8.38
CA PHE A 840 31.35 26.47 -8.05
C PHE A 840 32.71 27.10 -7.69
N PRO A 841 33.50 26.51 -6.79
CA PRO A 841 34.86 26.96 -6.48
C PRO A 841 35.78 26.98 -7.71
N THR A 842 36.59 28.03 -7.83
CA THR A 842 37.41 28.33 -9.02
C THR A 842 38.63 27.42 -9.19
N ASP A 843 39.04 26.73 -8.13
CA ASP A 843 40.08 25.69 -8.12
C ASP A 843 39.53 24.29 -8.46
N GLY A 844 38.21 24.11 -8.43
CA GLY A 844 37.52 22.89 -8.83
C GLY A 844 37.70 22.52 -10.31
N LEU A 845 37.21 21.34 -10.67
CA LEU A 845 37.02 20.90 -12.05
C LEU A 845 35.54 21.07 -12.40
N LEU A 846 35.26 21.82 -13.46
CA LEU A 846 33.92 22.05 -13.98
C LEU A 846 33.88 21.60 -15.45
N ILE A 847 32.81 20.89 -15.82
CA ILE A 847 32.63 20.29 -17.14
C ILE A 847 31.31 20.80 -17.72
N THR A 848 31.33 21.10 -19.01
CA THR A 848 30.28 21.85 -19.69
C THR A 848 29.95 21.24 -21.05
N GLU A 849 28.67 21.10 -21.36
CA GLU A 849 28.17 20.55 -22.62
C GLU A 849 27.24 21.53 -23.35
N SER A 850 26.91 21.26 -24.61
CA SER A 850 25.92 22.04 -25.37
C SER A 850 24.56 21.35 -25.33
N LEU A 851 23.58 21.96 -24.65
CA LEU A 851 22.27 21.37 -24.36
C LEU A 851 21.12 22.30 -24.74
N LYS A 852 19.92 21.74 -24.96
CA LYS A 852 18.71 22.54 -25.20
C LYS A 852 18.19 23.11 -23.89
N ASN A 853 17.79 24.39 -23.85
CA ASN A 853 17.05 24.95 -22.72
C ASN A 853 15.59 24.45 -22.79
N GLN A 854 15.33 23.34 -22.09
CA GLN A 854 14.04 22.68 -22.03
C GLN A 854 13.01 23.53 -21.26
N GLY A 855 13.44 24.31 -20.27
CA GLY A 855 12.57 25.26 -19.57
C GLY A 855 12.00 26.33 -20.52
N TYR A 856 12.82 26.86 -21.42
CA TYR A 856 12.40 27.77 -22.48
C TYR A 856 11.46 27.08 -23.48
N GLU A 857 11.75 25.84 -23.89
CA GLU A 857 10.88 25.07 -24.78
C GLU A 857 9.50 24.83 -24.13
N VAL A 858 9.45 24.41 -22.86
CA VAL A 858 8.20 24.22 -22.12
C VAL A 858 7.43 25.54 -22.00
N MET A 859 8.10 26.67 -21.76
CA MET A 859 7.44 27.96 -21.61
C MET A 859 6.97 28.59 -22.93
N LYS A 860 7.78 28.58 -23.99
CA LYS A 860 7.55 29.28 -25.26
C LYS A 860 7.11 28.39 -26.44
N GLY A 861 7.43 27.10 -26.42
CA GLY A 861 7.22 26.18 -27.54
C GLY A 861 8.37 26.17 -28.56
N GLU A 862 9.45 26.89 -28.29
CA GLU A 862 10.63 27.01 -29.17
C GLU A 862 11.85 26.34 -28.52
N SER A 863 12.57 25.50 -29.28
CA SER A 863 13.75 24.80 -28.77
C SER A 863 15.02 25.60 -29.06
N VAL A 864 15.73 26.03 -28.01
CA VAL A 864 16.95 26.85 -28.10
C VAL A 864 18.11 26.04 -27.53
N THR A 865 19.22 25.91 -28.27
CA THR A 865 20.45 25.30 -27.77
C THR A 865 21.32 26.37 -27.09
N VAL A 866 21.93 26.00 -25.96
CA VAL A 866 22.86 26.81 -25.18
C VAL A 866 24.17 26.04 -25.09
N ASP A 867 25.26 26.69 -25.49
CA ASP A 867 26.60 26.13 -25.39
C ASP A 867 27.21 26.36 -24.00
N SER A 868 28.12 25.47 -23.60
CA SER A 868 28.89 25.56 -22.35
C SER A 868 28.04 25.54 -21.07
N VAL A 869 26.93 24.78 -21.06
CA VAL A 869 26.09 24.55 -19.86
C VAL A 869 26.86 23.72 -18.85
N PRO A 870 27.13 24.20 -17.61
CA PRO A 870 27.88 23.45 -16.61
C PRO A 870 27.02 22.37 -15.95
N ILE A 871 27.34 21.11 -16.20
CA ILE A 871 26.55 19.94 -15.75
C ILE A 871 27.22 19.11 -14.66
N LEU A 872 28.55 19.15 -14.54
CA LEU A 872 29.31 18.30 -13.64
C LEU A 872 30.47 19.09 -12.99
N GLY A 873 30.50 19.13 -11.66
CA GLY A 873 31.52 19.78 -10.85
C GLY A 873 32.17 18.81 -9.86
N LEU A 874 33.51 18.79 -9.79
CA LEU A 874 34.31 17.99 -8.85
C LEU A 874 35.27 18.92 -8.06
N HIS A 875 35.30 18.82 -6.73
CA HIS A 875 36.15 19.67 -5.88
C HIS A 875 36.60 18.98 -4.58
N GLU A 876 37.82 19.28 -4.10
CA GLU A 876 38.36 18.86 -2.80
C GLU A 876 38.64 20.12 -1.95
N PRO A 877 37.74 20.53 -1.02
CA PRO A 877 37.84 21.78 -0.24
C PRO A 877 39.12 22.00 0.56
N GLY A 878 39.90 20.95 0.82
CA GLY A 878 41.23 21.07 1.41
C GLY A 878 41.89 19.70 1.51
N LYS A 879 43.22 19.67 1.58
CA LYS A 879 43.99 18.42 1.60
C LYS A 879 43.57 17.52 2.77
N GLY A 880 42.88 16.42 2.45
CA GLY A 880 42.37 15.46 3.43
C GLY A 880 40.95 15.74 3.94
N SER A 881 40.25 16.73 3.38
CA SER A 881 38.79 16.77 3.46
C SER A 881 38.18 15.64 2.61
N GLY A 882 36.88 15.43 2.75
CA GLY A 882 36.10 14.72 1.74
C GLY A 882 35.99 15.56 0.48
N ARG A 883 35.60 14.91 -0.61
CA ARG A 883 35.38 15.54 -1.92
C ARG A 883 33.91 15.78 -2.15
N VAL A 884 33.60 16.83 -2.88
CA VAL A 884 32.22 17.20 -3.20
C VAL A 884 32.05 17.13 -4.71
N VAL A 885 30.99 16.46 -5.14
CA VAL A 885 30.61 16.29 -6.54
C VAL A 885 29.17 16.75 -6.72
N LEU A 886 28.92 17.52 -7.78
CA LEU A 886 27.59 17.93 -8.21
C LEU A 886 27.36 17.45 -9.64
N TYR A 887 26.25 16.75 -9.86
CA TYR A 887 25.69 16.43 -11.19
C TYR A 887 24.21 16.81 -11.18
N GLY A 888 23.71 17.41 -12.27
CA GLY A 888 22.40 18.05 -12.30
C GLY A 888 21.26 17.28 -12.96
N ASP A 889 21.38 15.96 -13.17
CA ASP A 889 20.32 15.06 -13.69
C ASP A 889 20.27 13.78 -12.82
N SER A 890 19.12 13.46 -12.23
CA SER A 890 18.88 12.27 -11.41
C SER A 890 18.34 11.09 -12.23
N ASN A 891 17.52 11.39 -13.25
CA ASN A 891 16.84 10.41 -14.12
C ASN A 891 17.82 9.39 -14.73
N CYS A 892 19.09 9.72 -14.97
CA CYS A 892 20.07 8.76 -15.49
C CYS A 892 20.40 7.59 -14.52
N LEU A 893 19.92 7.65 -13.26
CA LEU A 893 19.96 6.59 -12.25
C LEU A 893 18.58 5.92 -11.99
N ASP A 894 17.47 6.59 -12.32
CA ASP A 894 16.09 6.08 -12.19
C ASP A 894 15.78 4.99 -13.23
N ASN A 895 15.17 3.87 -12.83
CA ASN A 895 14.70 2.84 -13.76
C ASN A 895 13.33 3.11 -14.40
N SER A 896 12.56 4.09 -13.91
CA SER A 896 11.17 4.32 -14.30
C SER A 896 11.07 4.86 -15.72
N HIS A 897 11.86 5.88 -16.06
CA HIS A 897 11.87 6.56 -17.38
C HIS A 897 13.27 6.66 -17.99
N LEU A 898 14.15 5.72 -17.65
CA LEU A 898 15.53 5.62 -18.10
C LEU A 898 15.67 5.66 -19.63
N GLN A 899 16.38 6.66 -20.16
CA GLN A 899 16.73 6.75 -21.58
C GLN A 899 18.13 6.17 -21.86
N LYS A 900 19.12 6.53 -21.04
CA LYS A 900 20.48 5.96 -21.03
C LYS A 900 20.97 5.91 -19.58
N GLU A 901 21.62 4.82 -19.18
CA GLU A 901 22.17 4.67 -17.82
C GLU A 901 23.48 5.45 -17.62
N CYS A 902 23.64 6.05 -16.44
CA CYS A 902 24.89 6.71 -16.02
C CYS A 902 25.62 5.95 -14.90
N PHE A 903 25.38 4.64 -14.75
CA PHE A 903 26.03 3.83 -13.71
C PHE A 903 27.57 3.82 -13.80
N TRP A 904 28.12 3.92 -15.01
CA TRP A 904 29.56 4.09 -15.23
C TRP A 904 30.08 5.44 -14.67
N LEU A 905 29.28 6.50 -14.80
CA LEU A 905 29.59 7.82 -14.24
C LEU A 905 29.53 7.73 -12.71
N LEU A 906 28.52 7.08 -12.14
CA LEU A 906 28.43 6.88 -10.69
C LEU A 906 29.65 6.12 -10.13
N ASP A 907 30.12 5.05 -10.77
CA ASP A 907 31.37 4.36 -10.38
C ASP A 907 32.59 5.30 -10.46
N ALA A 908 32.70 6.09 -11.53
CA ALA A 908 33.77 7.06 -11.72
C ALA A 908 33.78 8.18 -10.66
N LEU A 909 32.60 8.69 -10.28
CA LEU A 909 32.43 9.68 -9.21
C LEU A 909 32.68 9.06 -7.82
N LEU A 910 32.36 7.78 -7.61
CA LEU A 910 32.69 7.06 -6.37
C LEU A 910 34.18 6.69 -6.27
N GLU A 911 34.88 6.46 -7.38
CA GLU A 911 36.34 6.31 -7.38
C GLU A 911 37.02 7.63 -6.99
N TYR A 912 36.60 8.75 -7.60
CA TYR A 912 37.06 10.09 -7.22
C TYR A 912 36.76 10.40 -5.75
N SER A 913 35.51 10.22 -5.30
CA SER A 913 35.10 10.53 -3.93
C SER A 913 35.93 9.76 -2.90
N SER A 914 36.28 8.51 -3.20
CA SER A 914 37.02 7.61 -2.31
C SER A 914 38.53 7.82 -2.34
N HIS A 915 39.13 7.91 -3.54
CA HIS A 915 40.59 7.83 -3.72
C HIS A 915 41.23 9.15 -4.18
N GLY A 916 40.47 10.06 -4.77
CA GLY A 916 40.97 11.30 -5.37
C GLY A 916 41.47 11.14 -6.80
N ASN A 917 41.33 9.94 -7.37
CA ASN A 917 41.56 9.68 -8.78
C ASN A 917 40.51 10.44 -9.59
N VAL A 918 40.90 11.46 -10.34
CA VAL A 918 40.05 12.08 -11.36
C VAL A 918 40.25 11.29 -12.66
N PRO A 919 39.20 10.64 -13.21
CA PRO A 919 39.27 9.99 -14.52
C PRO A 919 39.82 10.93 -15.61
N PRO A 920 40.76 10.50 -16.47
CA PRO A 920 41.39 11.36 -17.49
C PRO A 920 40.38 12.07 -18.40
N ILE A 921 39.32 11.36 -18.75
CA ILE A 921 38.15 11.79 -19.52
C ILE A 921 37.47 13.07 -18.99
N PHE A 922 37.56 13.33 -17.68
CA PHE A 922 37.07 14.56 -17.06
C PHE A 922 38.12 15.69 -17.11
N THR A 923 39.41 15.36 -17.02
CA THR A 923 40.49 16.37 -17.11
C THR A 923 40.66 16.94 -18.52
N GLU A 924 40.38 16.15 -19.56
CA GLU A 924 40.41 16.59 -20.97
C GLU A 924 39.32 17.62 -21.30
N ARG A 925 38.21 17.63 -20.55
CA ARG A 925 37.10 18.59 -20.71
C ARG A 925 37.05 19.69 -19.64
N LYS A 926 38.16 20.00 -18.97
CA LYS A 926 38.19 21.10 -17.98
C LYS A 926 37.88 22.44 -18.64
N SER A 927 36.70 23.00 -18.34
CA SER A 927 36.36 24.37 -18.72
C SER A 927 36.90 25.37 -17.69
N SER A 928 37.24 26.57 -18.17
CA SER A 928 37.61 27.71 -17.32
C SER A 928 36.51 28.77 -17.36
N LEU A 929 35.32 28.42 -16.88
CA LEU A 929 34.20 29.37 -16.80
C LEU A 929 34.41 30.41 -15.71
N THR A 930 34.32 31.68 -16.08
CA THR A 930 33.89 32.74 -15.15
C THR A 930 32.37 32.75 -15.09
N PHE A 931 31.80 32.30 -13.99
CA PHE A 931 30.37 32.48 -13.71
C PHE A 931 30.00 33.97 -13.78
N THR A 932 29.01 34.31 -14.59
CA THR A 932 28.31 35.60 -14.50
C THR A 932 27.44 35.60 -13.23
N SER A 933 26.99 36.79 -12.81
CA SER A 933 26.13 36.94 -11.64
C SER A 933 24.71 36.42 -11.92
N THR A 934 24.52 35.11 -11.89
CA THR A 934 23.20 34.48 -11.89
C THR A 934 22.53 34.61 -10.52
N GLU A 935 21.28 35.03 -10.53
CA GLU A 935 20.36 34.89 -9.40
C GLU A 935 20.14 33.39 -9.13
N LEU A 936 19.88 33.03 -7.87
CA LEU A 936 19.63 31.63 -7.49
C LEU A 936 18.12 31.34 -7.49
N PRO A 937 17.69 30.10 -7.73
CA PRO A 937 16.28 29.72 -7.65
C PRO A 937 15.70 30.01 -6.26
N GLU A 938 14.60 30.75 -6.23
CA GLU A 938 13.82 31.00 -5.01
C GLU A 938 12.68 29.97 -4.84
N ARG A 939 12.27 29.75 -3.59
CA ARG A 939 11.13 28.87 -3.25
C ARG A 939 9.82 29.44 -3.80
N MET A 940 8.98 28.62 -4.42
CA MET A 940 7.77 29.11 -5.10
C MET A 940 6.77 29.74 -4.12
N GLU A 941 6.52 31.05 -4.28
CA GLU A 941 5.46 31.75 -3.56
C GLU A 941 4.09 31.06 -3.76
N GLY A 942 3.47 30.68 -2.63
CA GLY A 942 2.17 30.02 -2.57
C GLY A 942 2.20 28.49 -2.70
N ASN A 943 3.35 27.84 -2.54
CA ASN A 943 3.41 26.38 -2.38
C ASN A 943 2.90 25.92 -1.00
N HIS A 944 2.64 24.61 -0.86
CA HIS A 944 2.09 23.99 0.34
C HIS A 944 3.01 22.93 0.96
N LEU A 945 4.30 22.94 0.59
CA LEU A 945 5.31 21.95 1.01
C LEU A 945 5.32 21.70 2.55
N TYR A 946 5.07 22.74 3.35
CA TYR A 946 4.94 22.65 4.82
C TYR A 946 3.87 21.67 5.34
N ARG A 947 2.90 21.26 4.50
CA ARG A 947 1.88 20.26 4.84
C ARG A 947 2.40 18.84 4.83
N TYR A 948 3.48 18.60 4.08
CA TYR A 948 4.05 17.27 3.81
C TYR A 948 5.48 17.14 4.35
N SER A 949 6.17 18.28 4.49
CA SER A 949 7.53 18.38 4.98
C SER A 949 7.70 17.97 6.44
N LYS A 950 8.68 17.09 6.65
CA LYS A 950 9.27 16.65 7.92
C LYS A 950 10.08 17.78 8.60
N VAL A 951 10.35 18.88 7.90
CA VAL A 951 11.28 19.95 8.31
C VAL A 951 10.62 21.32 8.41
N LEU A 952 9.57 21.63 7.64
CA LEU A 952 8.84 22.91 7.70
C LEU A 952 7.53 22.84 8.50
N GLU A 953 7.27 23.86 9.30
CA GLU A 953 5.99 24.09 9.99
C GLU A 953 5.12 25.14 9.29
N SER A 954 3.79 25.04 9.48
CA SER A 954 2.81 25.99 8.94
C SER A 954 2.90 27.33 9.67
N HIS A 955 3.35 28.39 9.00
CA HIS A 955 3.49 29.73 9.56
C HIS A 955 2.93 30.80 8.62
N LEU A 956 2.47 31.93 9.17
CA LEU A 956 2.06 33.11 8.40
C LEU A 956 3.30 33.93 8.02
N GLY A 957 3.74 33.80 6.76
CA GLY A 957 4.93 34.48 6.23
C GLY A 957 5.96 33.47 5.71
N THR A 958 7.24 33.69 5.97
CA THR A 958 8.29 32.70 5.68
C THR A 958 8.06 31.43 6.50
N PRO A 959 8.19 30.23 5.90
CA PRO A 959 8.14 28.96 6.65
C PRO A 959 9.18 28.94 7.77
N GLN A 960 8.80 28.39 8.93
CA GLN A 960 9.74 28.13 10.02
C GLN A 960 10.12 26.65 10.02
N SER A 961 11.36 26.36 10.42
CA SER A 961 11.80 24.98 10.60
C SER A 961 11.21 24.40 11.90
N ARG A 962 10.72 23.16 11.84
CA ARG A 962 10.28 22.38 12.99
C ARG A 962 11.45 22.16 13.97
N PRO A 963 11.18 21.81 15.24
CA PRO A 963 12.23 21.30 16.11
C PRO A 963 12.89 20.05 15.50
N LEU A 964 14.23 20.05 15.40
CA LEU A 964 15.02 18.89 14.95
C LEU A 964 14.60 17.63 15.74
N PRO A 965 14.15 16.55 15.08
CA PRO A 965 13.68 15.36 15.79
C PRO A 965 14.82 14.63 16.49
N ALA A 966 14.52 14.01 17.63
CA ALA A 966 15.48 13.18 18.34
C ALA A 966 15.86 11.96 17.50
N CYS A 967 17.18 11.69 17.39
CA CYS A 967 17.69 10.59 16.59
C CYS A 967 17.14 9.22 17.03
N PRO A 968 16.85 8.30 16.09
CA PRO A 968 16.18 7.04 16.38
C PRO A 968 17.06 6.10 17.23
N HIS A 969 16.86 6.15 18.55
CA HIS A 969 17.63 5.35 19.50
C HIS A 969 17.08 3.91 19.58
N LEU A 970 17.70 2.99 18.85
CA LEU A 970 17.40 1.56 18.92
C LEU A 970 17.72 0.99 20.31
N SER A 971 16.68 0.57 21.04
CA SER A 971 16.82 -0.14 22.31
C SER A 971 17.07 -1.63 22.02
N PHE A 972 18.35 -2.02 21.97
CA PHE A 972 18.75 -3.41 21.76
C PHE A 972 18.23 -4.31 22.90
N SER A 973 17.66 -5.45 22.51
CA SER A 973 17.07 -6.43 23.43
C SER A 973 18.15 -7.14 24.24
N GLN A 974 17.93 -7.33 25.54
CA GLN A 974 18.83 -8.14 26.36
C GLN A 974 18.75 -9.61 25.89
N PRO A 975 19.87 -10.21 25.44
CA PRO A 975 19.84 -11.56 24.90
C PRO A 975 19.53 -12.59 25.99
N SER A 976 18.74 -13.59 25.63
CA SER A 976 18.45 -14.78 26.45
C SER A 976 19.02 -16.02 25.73
N PRO A 977 20.32 -16.34 25.91
CA PRO A 977 21.02 -17.30 25.06
C PRO A 977 20.53 -18.73 25.21
N LEU A 978 20.48 -19.44 24.08
CA LEU A 978 20.04 -20.82 24.00
C LEU A 978 21.24 -21.73 23.72
N ASN A 979 21.58 -22.57 24.72
CA ASN A 979 22.61 -23.60 24.62
C ASN A 979 22.09 -24.87 23.91
N ILE A 980 21.35 -24.68 22.82
CA ILE A 980 20.91 -25.71 21.87
C ILE A 980 21.30 -25.28 20.46
N SER A 981 21.46 -26.24 19.55
CA SER A 981 21.67 -25.89 18.15
C SER A 981 20.39 -25.34 17.52
N ALA A 982 20.54 -24.43 16.55
CA ALA A 982 19.48 -24.04 15.63
C ALA A 982 18.81 -25.30 15.00
N PRO A 983 17.48 -25.31 14.79
CA PRO A 983 16.80 -26.41 14.12
C PRO A 983 17.37 -26.66 12.72
N THR A 984 17.55 -27.94 12.35
CA THR A 984 18.05 -28.33 11.01
C THR A 984 17.14 -27.82 9.89
N ASP A 985 15.83 -27.83 10.15
CA ASP A 985 14.80 -27.31 9.26
C ASP A 985 14.22 -26.02 9.85
N SER A 986 15.01 -24.94 9.76
CA SER A 986 14.54 -23.58 10.06
C SER A 986 13.42 -23.11 9.12
N LYS A 987 13.26 -23.79 7.98
CA LYS A 987 12.10 -23.67 7.07
C LYS A 987 10.93 -24.52 7.59
N LEU A 988 10.47 -24.19 8.81
CA LEU A 988 9.44 -24.94 9.52
C LEU A 988 8.16 -25.10 8.68
N GLU A 989 7.63 -26.33 8.69
CA GLU A 989 6.38 -26.68 8.04
C GLU A 989 5.19 -25.96 8.68
N PHE A 990 4.26 -25.49 7.84
CA PHE A 990 2.88 -25.15 8.20
C PHE A 990 1.93 -26.25 7.69
#